data_AF-A0AA38XVD1-F1
#
_entry.id   AF-A0AA38XVD1-F1
#
_cell.length_a   1.000
_cell.length_b   1.000
_cell.length_c   1.000
_cell.angle_alpha   90.00
_cell.angle_beta   90.00
_cell.angle_gamma   90.00
#
_symmetry.space_group_name_H-M   'P 1'
#
loop_
_entity.id
_entity.type
_entity.pdbx_description
1 polymer ?
#
loop_
_entity_poly.entity_id
_entity_poly.type
_entity_poly.pdbx_seq_one_letter_code
_entity_poly.pdbx_strand_id
1 'polypeptide(L)'
;MSPPLASHHEHLSGSELAPSHTPQAPVYDVALGGSALPIQKSIEEEPQSFSAEHSSAESKASSSQQSVENERDVAQIDGLVLPTLPVLGPGEYALALPVEGKIQSVYSDIIKSKKKAILKFLNRHDSVGSANGSPTRTQERIEMMEMIQQLNDTVTHMDLGLPGTFTQYSIQSEAEAAYANYAGSKFSLLGHLVDMLAHVECSIVVMSQAGPVQDLIEQYLKLKHITVRRQDRAITLSSSEVERSRNEFQVELVSTFSTCQLAFPMKPILIIAFDASFDSQDPQVMRIRQYFSPRPPTLLPVVHFLVSNSSEHVDRCLPKDMPSPSRLKLLVRATYQARPNLGGRPTYVPDPSDEPEGRAMDMADLQRGLRKTPERKLAIFAQVITRASLALDWASNWTLPMPQLQLTDMDLGPSRSSGVPTMAPTPQEPIRSRTPASRSGTPSGKRRMLDVDSVLPALIKRQRLTPLQDSAEAATKSEPPNDQLQQMQELVNKLQADLQTEREAKQKAEEERTRIQEQLEKWKEDHANLQRRYEKRMTKCHELDFSTKKLQKIIDNNKSRQERTAEDNVSLKRKVAELQAELTTVREEVKAGGGDAAALEAAREEARGLQAKNVYLEKSLENTRKDFEFTRTQYQEASNKAAEFAGQVQELETKVAELTQQAGDEKRRLKEQSHTYSLQKHFAKIQELELGIHSREVRLKRLEEENRQLKRTRGVQTRGSSVQPPGSPNLDGPGRGTRSRQASPAAGLFSNTHHAAGSNRGSLLRHQER
;
A
#
# COMPACT_ATOMS: atom_id res chain seq x y z
N MET A 1 6.56 -32.30 51.60
CA MET A 1 7.57 -32.52 52.66
C MET A 1 8.46 -31.29 52.72
N SER A 2 8.92 -30.90 53.91
CA SER A 2 9.75 -29.71 54.14
C SER A 2 11.19 -29.91 53.64
N PRO A 3 12.00 -28.84 53.52
CA PRO A 3 12.73 -28.38 54.72
C PRO A 3 12.69 -26.85 54.95
N PRO A 4 12.85 -26.38 56.19
CA PRO A 4 13.15 -24.98 56.53
C PRO A 4 14.65 -24.78 56.86
N LEU A 5 15.11 -23.53 56.85
CA LEU A 5 16.27 -23.05 57.61
C LEU A 5 15.96 -21.65 58.16
N ALA A 6 16.58 -21.27 59.29
CA ALA A 6 16.02 -20.23 60.16
C ALA A 6 17.03 -19.16 60.62
N SER A 7 16.45 -17.97 60.93
CA SER A 7 16.80 -17.04 62.02
C SER A 7 18.24 -16.56 62.21
N HIS A 8 18.42 -15.24 62.21
CA HIS A 8 19.57 -14.53 62.79
C HIS A 8 19.22 -13.85 64.12
N HIS A 9 20.19 -13.87 65.05
CA HIS A 9 20.46 -12.94 66.16
C HIS A 9 21.94 -12.48 65.94
N GLU A 10 22.49 -11.37 66.44
CA GLU A 10 22.16 -10.54 67.60
C GLU A 10 22.75 -9.09 67.46
N HIS A 11 22.16 -8.12 68.18
CA HIS A 11 22.72 -6.97 68.96
C HIS A 11 24.21 -6.50 68.83
N LEU A 12 24.63 -5.23 69.06
CA LEU A 12 24.02 -3.92 69.49
C LEU A 12 24.38 -2.81 68.44
N SER A 13 24.37 -1.46 68.60
CA SER A 13 24.12 -0.41 69.64
C SER A 13 23.58 0.89 68.95
N GLY A 14 23.41 2.11 69.50
CA GLY A 14 23.76 2.78 70.77
C GLY A 14 25.03 3.68 70.67
N SER A 15 25.04 4.99 70.96
CA SER A 15 23.95 5.92 71.34
C SER A 15 24.17 7.40 70.91
N GLU A 16 23.05 8.14 70.75
CA GLU A 16 22.77 9.58 70.96
C GLU A 16 23.65 10.75 70.43
N LEU A 17 23.00 11.73 69.77
CA LEU A 17 22.69 13.07 70.33
C LEU A 17 21.70 13.87 69.42
N ALA A 18 20.98 14.84 69.99
CA ALA A 18 19.90 15.67 69.38
C ALA A 18 19.77 17.03 70.16
N PRO A 19 18.76 17.93 70.02
CA PRO A 19 17.55 17.96 69.15
C PRO A 19 17.15 19.36 68.57
N SER A 20 15.89 19.47 68.08
CA SER A 20 15.07 20.70 67.86
C SER A 20 15.40 21.59 66.63
N HIS A 21 14.48 22.37 66.02
CA HIS A 21 13.10 22.80 66.37
C HIS A 21 12.09 22.66 65.20
N THR A 22 10.79 22.79 65.48
CA THR A 22 9.67 22.97 64.51
C THR A 22 8.85 24.23 64.83
N PRO A 23 8.06 24.73 63.85
CA PRO A 23 6.59 24.85 64.02
C PRO A 23 5.84 24.35 62.76
N GLN A 24 4.74 23.60 62.86
CA GLN A 24 3.37 23.92 63.32
C GLN A 24 2.55 24.84 62.39
N ALA A 25 1.26 24.48 62.25
CA ALA A 25 0.23 25.16 61.45
C ALA A 25 -0.98 25.50 62.32
N PRO A 26 -1.97 26.27 61.82
CA PRO A 26 -3.32 26.29 62.38
C PRO A 26 -4.40 25.81 61.40
N VAL A 27 -5.52 25.36 61.97
CA VAL A 27 -6.79 25.03 61.30
C VAL A 27 -7.91 25.67 62.15
N TYR A 28 -8.94 26.25 61.52
CA TYR A 28 -10.31 26.35 62.06
C TYR A 28 -11.31 26.73 60.94
N ASP A 29 -12.60 26.83 61.26
CA ASP A 29 -13.65 26.17 60.47
C ASP A 29 -14.94 26.99 60.23
N VAL A 30 -15.63 26.69 59.12
CA VAL A 30 -17.09 26.73 58.83
C VAL A 30 -17.98 28.00 59.05
N ALA A 31 -18.89 28.20 58.07
CA ALA A 31 -20.28 28.72 58.16
C ALA A 31 -20.70 30.09 57.52
N LEU A 32 -21.84 30.02 56.80
CA LEU A 32 -22.93 31.01 56.60
C LEU A 32 -22.72 32.31 55.78
N GLY A 33 -23.47 32.41 54.65
CA GLY A 33 -24.67 33.28 54.70
C GLY A 33 -24.93 34.42 53.68
N GLY A 34 -25.13 34.13 52.39
CA GLY A 34 -26.25 34.70 51.60
C GLY A 34 -26.20 36.13 50.98
N SER A 35 -27.26 36.42 50.20
CA SER A 35 -27.61 37.67 49.50
C SER A 35 -26.77 38.11 48.27
N ALA A 36 -27.24 39.07 47.45
CA ALA A 36 -28.24 38.85 46.37
C ALA A 36 -28.35 40.06 45.40
N LEU A 37 -28.11 39.83 44.09
CA LEU A 37 -28.47 40.73 42.96
C LEU A 37 -27.79 42.14 43.00
N PRO A 38 -28.00 43.07 42.02
CA PRO A 38 -28.68 42.98 40.72
C PRO A 38 -27.80 43.38 39.50
N ILE A 39 -28.43 43.45 38.31
CA ILE A 39 -27.86 43.85 37.01
C ILE A 39 -28.40 45.25 36.65
N GLN A 40 -27.59 46.17 36.09
CA GLN A 40 -27.87 46.95 34.84
C GLN A 40 -27.09 48.28 34.63
N LYS A 41 -26.66 48.47 33.37
CA LYS A 41 -26.67 49.71 32.53
C LYS A 41 -25.60 50.81 32.64
N SER A 42 -25.57 51.54 31.51
CA SER A 42 -24.83 52.76 31.12
C SER A 42 -23.33 52.59 30.84
N ILE A 43 -22.73 52.99 29.71
CA ILE A 43 -22.94 54.02 28.64
C ILE A 43 -21.98 55.22 28.82
N GLU A 44 -21.21 55.51 27.75
CA GLU A 44 -20.29 56.65 27.55
C GLU A 44 -19.12 56.71 28.57
N GLU A 45 -17.92 57.22 28.26
CA GLU A 45 -17.48 58.20 27.26
C GLU A 45 -16.20 57.77 26.48
N GLU A 46 -16.00 58.33 25.29
CA GLU A 46 -14.69 58.52 24.63
C GLU A 46 -14.49 60.05 24.48
N PRO A 47 -13.25 60.60 24.47
CA PRO A 47 -12.75 61.05 23.15
C PRO A 47 -11.21 61.16 22.95
N GLN A 48 -10.77 60.90 21.70
CA GLN A 48 -9.69 61.65 20.96
C GLN A 48 -8.23 61.61 21.50
N SER A 49 -7.13 61.82 20.73
CA SER A 49 -6.76 62.03 19.30
C SER A 49 -5.23 61.75 19.17
N PHE A 50 -4.46 61.72 18.07
CA PHE A 50 -4.51 62.13 16.64
C PHE A 50 -4.07 60.92 15.75
N SER A 51 -4.24 60.79 14.43
CA SER A 51 -4.41 61.68 13.24
C SER A 51 -3.14 62.00 12.42
N ALA A 52 -2.96 61.24 11.32
CA ALA A 52 -2.25 61.49 10.04
C ALA A 52 -2.26 60.14 9.27
N GLU A 53 -3.06 59.84 8.24
CA GLU A 53 -3.22 60.47 6.91
C GLU A 53 -1.91 60.49 6.09
N HIS A 54 -1.83 60.01 4.83
CA HIS A 54 -2.79 59.78 3.72
C HIS A 54 -2.48 58.45 2.96
N SER A 55 -3.28 57.86 2.05
CA SER A 55 -4.72 57.95 1.66
C SER A 55 -5.07 56.86 0.61
N SER A 56 -6.32 56.34 0.61
CA SER A 56 -7.17 55.89 -0.54
C SER A 56 -6.57 55.13 -1.77
N ALA A 57 -7.18 54.10 -2.39
CA ALA A 57 -8.49 53.40 -2.26
C ALA A 57 -8.28 51.93 -2.76
N GLU A 58 -9.19 50.95 -2.73
CA GLU A 58 -10.66 50.92 -2.69
C GLU A 58 -11.18 49.76 -1.81
N SER A 59 -12.28 49.94 -1.06
CA SER A 59 -13.07 48.85 -0.43
C SER A 59 -14.34 49.37 0.26
N LYS A 60 -15.50 49.43 -0.43
CA LYS A 60 -16.81 49.75 0.18
C LYS A 60 -18.01 49.03 -0.48
N ALA A 61 -18.00 47.70 -0.50
CA ALA A 61 -19.16 46.79 -0.59
C ALA A 61 -18.66 45.33 -0.38
N SER A 62 -19.37 44.38 0.23
CA SER A 62 -20.65 44.40 0.97
C SER A 62 -20.54 43.42 2.16
N SER A 63 -20.30 43.94 3.37
CA SER A 63 -19.93 43.14 4.56
C SER A 63 -21.11 42.42 5.25
N SER A 64 -22.21 42.17 4.54
CA SER A 64 -23.46 41.67 5.13
C SER A 64 -24.20 40.62 4.29
N GLN A 65 -23.56 40.08 3.24
CA GLN A 65 -24.14 39.05 2.37
C GLN A 65 -23.26 37.80 2.20
N GLN A 66 -21.93 37.91 2.33
CA GLN A 66 -21.04 36.73 2.29
C GLN A 66 -21.19 35.78 3.50
N SER A 67 -21.80 36.24 4.60
CA SER A 67 -22.04 35.43 5.80
C SER A 67 -23.20 34.43 5.70
N VAL A 68 -23.86 34.31 4.53
CA VAL A 68 -25.04 33.42 4.34
C VAL A 68 -24.82 32.40 3.20
N GLU A 69 -23.71 32.46 2.47
CA GLU A 69 -23.42 31.50 1.38
C GLU A 69 -22.45 30.37 1.78
N ASN A 70 -21.68 30.56 2.85
CA ASN A 70 -20.74 29.55 3.39
C ASN A 70 -21.41 28.51 4.31
N GLU A 71 -22.71 28.59 4.60
CA GLU A 71 -23.44 27.60 5.42
C GLU A 71 -23.97 26.39 4.61
N ARG A 72 -23.67 26.31 3.31
CA ARG A 72 -24.07 25.16 2.48
C ARG A 72 -23.12 23.96 2.73
N ASP A 73 -23.71 22.86 3.18
CA ASP A 73 -23.12 21.52 3.33
C ASP A 73 -21.99 21.34 4.37
N VAL A 74 -22.14 21.92 5.57
CA VAL A 74 -21.41 21.43 6.76
C VAL A 74 -22.27 20.42 7.53
N ALA A 75 -21.82 19.17 7.59
CA ALA A 75 -22.58 18.08 8.23
C ALA A 75 -22.68 18.27 9.76
N GLN A 76 -23.87 18.64 10.24
CA GLN A 76 -24.13 18.85 11.67
C GLN A 76 -24.34 17.52 12.40
N ILE A 77 -23.51 17.22 13.41
CA ILE A 77 -23.46 15.92 14.10
C ILE A 77 -23.75 16.09 15.60
N ASP A 78 -24.91 15.59 16.06
CA ASP A 78 -25.39 15.78 17.46
C ASP A 78 -25.34 17.26 17.93
N GLY A 79 -25.60 18.20 17.00
CA GLY A 79 -25.53 19.64 17.25
C GLY A 79 -24.12 20.24 17.20
N LEU A 80 -23.07 19.42 17.17
CA LEU A 80 -21.70 19.88 16.94
C LEU A 80 -21.41 20.00 15.44
N VAL A 81 -20.82 21.13 15.05
CA VAL A 81 -20.32 21.36 13.70
C VAL A 81 -18.94 20.71 13.60
N LEU A 82 -18.80 19.68 12.77
CA LEU A 82 -17.50 19.07 12.51
C LEU A 82 -16.71 19.90 11.48
N PRO A 83 -15.46 20.30 11.75
CA PRO A 83 -14.62 20.90 10.73
C PRO A 83 -14.43 19.94 9.55
N THR A 84 -14.61 20.44 8.33
CA THR A 84 -14.41 19.63 7.11
C THR A 84 -12.96 19.63 6.64
N LEU A 85 -12.06 20.36 7.30
CA LEU A 85 -10.62 20.44 7.01
C LEU A 85 -9.80 20.15 8.28
N PRO A 86 -8.56 19.63 8.14
CA PRO A 86 -7.65 19.42 9.26
C PRO A 86 -7.34 20.70 10.05
N VAL A 87 -7.29 20.58 11.38
CA VAL A 87 -6.82 21.62 12.29
C VAL A 87 -5.29 21.57 12.33
N LEU A 88 -4.65 22.56 11.72
CA LEU A 88 -3.20 22.63 11.54
C LEU A 88 -2.57 23.77 12.37
N GLY A 89 -1.41 23.49 12.97
CA GLY A 89 -0.61 24.50 13.67
C GLY A 89 0.24 25.37 12.72
N PRO A 90 0.92 26.40 13.25
CA PRO A 90 1.78 27.26 12.45
C PRO A 90 2.92 26.46 11.80
N GLY A 91 3.09 26.61 10.49
CA GLY A 91 4.10 25.86 9.71
C GLY A 91 3.80 24.36 9.57
N GLU A 92 2.54 23.95 9.72
CA GLU A 92 2.08 22.57 9.46
C GLU A 92 1.24 22.51 8.19
N TYR A 93 1.43 21.45 7.42
CA TYR A 93 0.79 21.23 6.12
C TYR A 93 0.23 19.80 6.10
N ALA A 94 -0.94 19.61 5.52
CA ALA A 94 -1.54 18.29 5.31
C ALA A 94 -1.66 17.98 3.83
N LEU A 95 -1.45 16.71 3.48
CA LEU A 95 -1.73 16.17 2.15
C LEU A 95 -2.71 15.01 2.26
N ALA A 96 -3.51 14.82 1.20
CA ALA A 96 -4.57 13.82 1.14
C ALA A 96 -4.23 12.71 0.15
N LEU A 97 -3.65 11.64 0.68
CA LEU A 97 -3.20 10.48 -0.07
C LEU A 97 -4.41 9.71 -0.66
N PRO A 98 -4.31 9.20 -1.90
CA PRO A 98 -5.18 8.16 -2.40
C PRO A 98 -4.87 6.81 -1.70
N VAL A 99 -5.87 5.95 -1.61
CA VAL A 99 -5.76 4.55 -1.17
C VAL A 99 -6.81 3.73 -1.92
N GLU A 100 -6.40 2.61 -2.51
CA GLU A 100 -7.28 1.72 -3.29
C GLU A 100 -7.05 0.24 -2.95
N GLY A 101 -7.94 -0.64 -3.39
CA GLY A 101 -7.71 -2.09 -3.38
C GLY A 101 -7.77 -2.75 -2.00
N LYS A 102 -6.74 -3.52 -1.63
CA LYS A 102 -6.75 -4.37 -0.42
C LYS A 102 -6.99 -3.56 0.85
N ILE A 103 -6.31 -2.42 1.01
CA ILE A 103 -6.43 -1.54 2.18
C ILE A 103 -7.88 -1.06 2.35
N GLN A 104 -8.54 -0.63 1.26
CA GLN A 104 -9.96 -0.25 1.29
C GLN A 104 -10.87 -1.41 1.74
N SER A 105 -10.61 -2.64 1.29
CA SER A 105 -11.39 -3.81 1.71
C SER A 105 -11.20 -4.07 3.21
N VAL A 106 -9.95 -4.24 3.67
CA VAL A 106 -9.64 -4.55 5.08
C VAL A 106 -10.22 -3.48 6.01
N TYR A 107 -10.04 -2.20 5.68
CA TYR A 107 -10.63 -1.07 6.43
C TYR A 107 -12.16 -1.16 6.50
N SER A 108 -12.80 -1.43 5.36
CA SER A 108 -14.24 -1.64 5.28
C SER A 108 -14.71 -2.86 6.07
N ASP A 109 -13.94 -3.94 6.10
CA ASP A 109 -14.26 -5.20 6.74
C ASP A 109 -14.08 -5.15 8.27
N ILE A 110 -13.11 -4.38 8.77
CA ILE A 110 -13.00 -3.99 10.19
C ILE A 110 -14.26 -3.22 10.63
N ILE A 111 -14.69 -2.21 9.86
CA ILE A 111 -15.89 -1.43 10.20
C ILE A 111 -17.18 -2.28 10.06
N LYS A 112 -17.24 -3.23 9.12
CA LYS A 112 -18.37 -4.18 9.01
C LYS A 112 -18.44 -5.11 10.21
N SER A 113 -17.32 -5.66 10.68
CA SER A 113 -17.30 -6.61 11.80
C SER A 113 -17.71 -5.93 13.12
N LYS A 114 -17.14 -4.76 13.44
CA LYS A 114 -17.49 -3.97 14.63
C LYS A 114 -18.80 -3.16 14.48
N LYS A 115 -19.52 -3.20 13.34
CA LYS A 115 -20.75 -2.41 13.07
C LYS A 115 -21.78 -2.44 14.22
N LYS A 116 -21.99 -3.59 14.86
CA LYS A 116 -22.95 -3.72 15.98
C LYS A 116 -22.49 -2.94 17.22
N ALA A 117 -21.21 -2.99 17.56
CA ALA A 117 -20.63 -2.24 18.66
C ALA A 117 -20.62 -0.73 18.36
N ILE A 118 -20.25 -0.33 17.15
CA ILE A 118 -20.31 1.06 16.68
C ILE A 118 -21.72 1.65 16.89
N LEU A 119 -22.76 1.01 16.36
CA LEU A 119 -24.13 1.52 16.47
C LEU A 119 -24.63 1.51 17.94
N LYS A 120 -24.24 0.51 18.74
CA LYS A 120 -24.55 0.48 20.18
C LYS A 120 -23.90 1.65 20.94
N PHE A 121 -22.66 2.01 20.59
CA PHE A 121 -21.90 3.10 21.19
C PHE A 121 -22.44 4.47 20.75
N LEU A 122 -22.77 4.65 19.47
CA LEU A 122 -23.30 5.91 18.93
C LEU A 122 -24.73 6.22 19.41
N ASN A 123 -25.60 5.21 19.53
CA ASN A 123 -26.99 5.37 19.93
C ASN A 123 -27.19 5.60 21.45
N ARG A 124 -26.10 5.70 22.23
CA ARG A 124 -26.17 6.04 23.66
C ARG A 124 -26.15 7.55 23.86
N HIS A 125 -27.15 8.03 24.60
CA HIS A 125 -27.33 9.45 24.96
C HIS A 125 -26.71 9.82 26.32
N ASP A 126 -26.17 8.85 27.06
CA ASP A 126 -25.71 9.04 28.44
C ASP A 126 -24.54 10.02 28.55
N SER A 127 -24.69 11.02 29.44
CA SER A 127 -23.69 12.07 29.71
C SER A 127 -22.26 11.53 29.75
N VAL A 128 -21.44 12.03 28.83
CA VAL A 128 -20.25 11.30 28.37
C VAL A 128 -19.10 11.34 29.40
N GLY A 129 -19.21 12.20 30.44
CA GLY A 129 -18.25 12.35 31.53
C GLY A 129 -18.62 11.72 32.89
N SER A 130 -19.79 11.09 33.08
CA SER A 130 -20.15 10.55 34.41
C SER A 130 -19.14 9.51 34.92
N ALA A 131 -18.51 9.81 36.06
CA ALA A 131 -17.39 9.08 36.65
C ALA A 131 -17.80 7.71 37.26
N ASN A 132 -19.08 7.51 37.54
CA ASN A 132 -19.65 6.25 38.04
C ASN A 132 -19.81 5.23 36.88
N GLY A 133 -18.73 5.02 36.13
CA GLY A 133 -18.71 4.20 34.92
C GLY A 133 -18.78 2.71 35.23
N SER A 134 -19.93 2.08 34.95
CA SER A 134 -20.03 0.62 34.88
C SER A 134 -18.90 0.04 34.01
N PRO A 135 -18.27 -1.10 34.39
CA PRO A 135 -17.13 -1.66 33.65
C PRO A 135 -17.44 -1.93 32.17
N THR A 136 -18.70 -2.25 31.84
CA THR A 136 -19.17 -2.41 30.46
C THR A 136 -19.00 -1.13 29.62
N ARG A 137 -19.14 0.06 30.23
CA ARG A 137 -18.93 1.35 29.55
C ARG A 137 -17.46 1.62 29.26
N THR A 138 -16.57 1.20 30.15
CA THR A 138 -15.12 1.28 29.95
C THR A 138 -14.69 0.31 28.85
N GLN A 139 -15.19 -0.92 28.86
CA GLN A 139 -14.90 -1.91 27.80
C GLN A 139 -15.36 -1.43 26.41
N GLU A 140 -16.54 -0.84 26.29
CA GLU A 140 -17.03 -0.27 25.02
C GLU A 140 -16.14 0.87 24.51
N ARG A 141 -15.58 1.71 25.39
CA ARG A 141 -14.63 2.76 24.98
C ARG A 141 -13.32 2.16 24.48
N ILE A 142 -12.80 1.16 25.19
CA ILE A 142 -11.57 0.44 24.81
C ILE A 142 -11.76 -0.24 23.44
N GLU A 143 -12.85 -0.98 23.24
CA GLU A 143 -13.19 -1.65 21.96
C GLU A 143 -13.22 -0.67 20.77
N MET A 144 -13.70 0.56 20.99
CA MET A 144 -13.73 1.63 20.00
C MET A 144 -12.37 2.31 19.80
N MET A 145 -11.55 2.45 20.84
CA MET A 145 -10.17 2.96 20.71
C MET A 145 -9.28 1.96 19.95
N GLU A 146 -9.33 0.68 20.31
CA GLU A 146 -8.66 -0.42 19.59
C GLU A 146 -9.07 -0.47 18.12
N MET A 147 -10.36 -0.24 17.82
CA MET A 147 -10.86 -0.14 16.45
C MET A 147 -10.23 1.02 15.69
N ILE A 148 -10.19 2.22 16.28
CA ILE A 148 -9.59 3.40 15.63
C ILE A 148 -8.09 3.18 15.42
N GLN A 149 -7.38 2.59 16.38
CA GLN A 149 -5.96 2.23 16.21
C GLN A 149 -5.78 1.24 15.05
N GLN A 150 -6.49 0.11 15.04
CA GLN A 150 -6.40 -0.89 13.97
C GLN A 150 -6.72 -0.29 12.58
N LEU A 151 -7.65 0.67 12.52
CA LEU A 151 -7.97 1.40 11.29
C LEU A 151 -6.83 2.34 10.84
N ASN A 152 -6.15 3.02 11.78
CA ASN A 152 -4.96 3.85 11.49
C ASN A 152 -3.75 2.98 11.08
N ASP A 153 -3.57 1.83 11.71
CA ASP A 153 -2.54 0.84 11.42
C ASP A 153 -2.69 0.31 9.98
N THR A 154 -3.90 -0.18 9.65
CA THR A 154 -4.31 -0.65 8.29
C THR A 154 -4.01 0.39 7.20
N VAL A 155 -4.21 1.67 7.52
CA VAL A 155 -4.03 2.82 6.62
C VAL A 155 -2.56 3.23 6.48
N THR A 156 -1.71 2.88 7.45
CA THR A 156 -0.29 3.19 7.46
C THR A 156 0.53 2.11 6.73
N HIS A 157 0.25 0.83 7.00
CA HIS A 157 0.79 -0.30 6.23
C HIS A 157 -0.13 -1.52 6.37
N MET A 158 -0.40 -2.23 5.27
CA MET A 158 -1.34 -3.36 5.25
C MET A 158 -1.05 -4.43 6.31
N ASP A 159 0.22 -4.78 6.53
CA ASP A 159 0.63 -5.79 7.51
C ASP A 159 0.34 -5.40 8.97
N LEU A 160 0.27 -4.10 9.29
CA LEU A 160 -0.04 -3.62 10.64
C LEU A 160 -1.54 -3.82 10.98
N GLY A 161 -2.41 -3.75 9.96
CA GLY A 161 -3.86 -3.92 10.12
C GLY A 161 -4.33 -5.38 10.22
N LEU A 162 -3.47 -6.33 9.85
CA LEU A 162 -3.81 -7.76 9.76
C LEU A 162 -3.44 -8.51 11.05
N PRO A 163 -4.34 -9.34 11.61
CA PRO A 163 -4.04 -10.14 12.80
C PRO A 163 -3.15 -11.34 12.42
N GLY A 164 -1.83 -11.20 12.55
CA GLY A 164 -0.88 -12.27 12.28
C GLY A 164 0.58 -11.83 12.35
N THR A 165 1.48 -12.70 11.85
CA THR A 165 2.87 -12.35 11.58
C THR A 165 2.99 -11.45 10.36
N PHE A 166 3.91 -10.48 10.40
CA PHE A 166 4.28 -9.66 9.25
C PHE A 166 4.65 -10.54 8.04
N THR A 167 4.30 -10.11 6.83
CA THR A 167 4.55 -10.82 5.57
C THR A 167 5.98 -10.60 5.03
N GLN A 168 6.84 -10.00 5.84
CA GLN A 168 8.25 -9.75 5.54
C GLN A 168 9.05 -11.07 5.51
N TYR A 169 9.07 -11.71 4.35
CA TYR A 169 9.95 -12.83 4.08
C TYR A 169 11.41 -12.38 4.21
N SER A 170 12.25 -13.19 4.87
CA SER A 170 13.63 -12.86 5.26
C SER A 170 14.64 -12.85 4.09
N ILE A 171 14.28 -12.22 2.97
CA ILE A 171 15.09 -12.13 1.75
C ILE A 171 15.16 -10.64 1.35
N GLN A 172 16.27 -9.99 1.67
CA GLN A 172 16.55 -8.61 1.26
C GLN A 172 16.47 -8.50 -0.26
N SER A 173 15.40 -7.90 -0.76
CA SER A 173 15.04 -7.94 -2.18
C SER A 173 14.32 -6.67 -2.61
N GLU A 174 14.55 -6.26 -3.85
CA GLU A 174 13.78 -5.24 -4.56
C GLU A 174 12.26 -5.52 -4.52
N ALA A 175 11.87 -6.81 -4.47
CA ALA A 175 10.48 -7.22 -4.31
C ALA A 175 9.84 -6.81 -2.96
N GLU A 176 10.62 -6.68 -1.88
CA GLU A 176 10.10 -6.20 -0.59
C GLU A 176 9.89 -4.68 -0.60
N ALA A 177 10.79 -3.91 -1.23
CA ALA A 177 10.58 -2.47 -1.44
C ALA A 177 9.37 -2.19 -2.34
N ALA A 178 9.20 -2.98 -3.41
CA ALA A 178 8.01 -2.92 -4.26
C ALA A 178 6.72 -3.35 -3.51
N TYR A 179 6.81 -4.32 -2.59
CA TYR A 179 5.70 -4.69 -1.72
C TYR A 179 5.30 -3.57 -0.76
N ALA A 180 6.25 -2.92 -0.10
CA ALA A 180 5.97 -1.80 0.82
C ALA A 180 5.26 -0.62 0.09
N ASN A 181 5.70 -0.29 -1.13
CA ASN A 181 5.00 0.70 -1.98
C ASN A 181 3.53 0.33 -2.24
N TYR A 182 3.26 -0.95 -2.48
CA TYR A 182 1.91 -1.48 -2.69
C TYR A 182 1.08 -1.59 -1.39
N ALA A 183 1.75 -1.84 -0.26
CA ALA A 183 1.13 -2.07 1.04
C ALA A 183 0.77 -0.78 1.80
N GLY A 184 1.21 0.40 1.36
CA GLY A 184 0.75 1.68 1.88
C GLY A 184 1.15 2.88 1.01
N SER A 185 0.20 3.76 0.66
CA SER A 185 0.51 4.97 -0.13
C SER A 185 1.40 5.97 0.62
N LYS A 186 1.49 5.87 1.96
CA LYS A 186 2.49 6.56 2.77
C LYS A 186 3.92 6.11 2.46
N PHE A 187 4.13 4.81 2.26
CA PHE A 187 5.42 4.22 1.89
C PHE A 187 5.79 4.58 0.44
N SER A 188 4.86 4.47 -0.52
CA SER A 188 5.10 4.95 -1.89
C SER A 188 5.48 6.44 -1.91
N LEU A 189 4.73 7.32 -1.21
CA LEU A 189 5.08 8.75 -1.14
C LEU A 189 6.47 8.99 -0.54
N LEU A 190 6.79 8.32 0.57
CA LEU A 190 8.11 8.40 1.21
C LEU A 190 9.20 7.94 0.23
N GLY A 191 8.94 6.89 -0.56
CA GLY A 191 9.81 6.42 -1.64
C GLY A 191 10.12 7.49 -2.66
N HIS A 192 9.11 8.05 -3.33
CA HIS A 192 9.30 9.11 -4.33
C HIS A 192 10.02 10.33 -3.77
N LEU A 193 9.69 10.73 -2.54
CA LEU A 193 10.32 11.86 -1.86
C LEU A 193 11.81 11.60 -1.59
N VAL A 194 12.14 10.42 -1.09
CA VAL A 194 13.51 10.02 -0.79
C VAL A 194 14.33 9.78 -2.05
N ASP A 195 13.76 9.20 -3.10
CA ASP A 195 14.42 9.01 -4.40
C ASP A 195 14.83 10.36 -5.04
N MET A 196 14.03 11.41 -4.84
CA MET A 196 14.37 12.77 -5.30
C MET A 196 15.34 13.52 -4.38
N LEU A 197 15.38 13.21 -3.08
CA LEU A 197 16.29 13.83 -2.13
C LEU A 197 17.65 13.09 -2.02
N ALA A 198 17.76 11.85 -2.50
CA ALA A 198 18.97 11.02 -2.45
C ALA A 198 20.21 11.67 -3.09
N HIS A 199 20.03 12.64 -3.99
CA HIS A 199 21.09 13.38 -4.66
C HIS A 199 21.33 14.78 -4.06
N VAL A 200 20.77 15.08 -2.88
CA VAL A 200 20.80 16.39 -2.24
C VAL A 200 21.36 16.30 -0.82
N GLU A 201 22.34 17.15 -0.50
CA GLU A 201 23.01 17.23 0.81
C GLU A 201 22.07 17.79 1.89
N CYS A 202 21.14 16.96 2.37
CA CYS A 202 20.14 17.34 3.36
C CYS A 202 19.72 16.16 4.24
N SER A 203 18.97 16.46 5.30
CA SER A 203 18.34 15.46 6.16
C SER A 203 16.86 15.76 6.37
N ILE A 204 16.07 14.71 6.60
CA ILE A 204 14.66 14.81 6.99
C ILE A 204 14.39 13.97 8.23
N VAL A 205 13.48 14.44 9.09
CA VAL A 205 13.01 13.68 10.25
C VAL A 205 11.71 12.98 9.88
N VAL A 206 11.60 11.68 10.13
CA VAL A 206 10.34 10.93 10.04
C VAL A 206 9.90 10.60 11.47
N MET A 207 8.70 11.04 11.82
CA MET A 207 8.09 10.80 13.12
C MET A 207 6.90 9.87 13.00
N SER A 208 6.97 8.78 13.77
CA SER A 208 6.01 7.68 13.77
C SER A 208 5.99 6.98 15.13
N GLN A 209 4.99 6.13 15.35
CA GLN A 209 4.84 5.34 16.56
C GLN A 209 6.02 4.36 16.75
N ALA A 210 6.47 4.21 18.00
CA ALA A 210 7.56 3.29 18.36
C ALA A 210 7.23 1.83 18.04
N GLY A 211 8.24 1.04 17.63
CA GLY A 211 8.10 -0.38 17.33
C GLY A 211 7.85 -0.66 15.84
N PRO A 212 6.91 -1.57 15.47
CA PRO A 212 6.83 -2.14 14.11
C PRO A 212 6.76 -1.14 12.96
N VAL A 213 6.13 0.03 13.15
CA VAL A 213 6.07 1.09 12.13
C VAL A 213 7.48 1.58 11.78
N GLN A 214 8.34 1.77 12.78
CA GLN A 214 9.72 2.20 12.58
C GLN A 214 10.62 1.09 12.04
N ASP A 215 10.38 -0.16 12.42
CA ASP A 215 11.12 -1.30 11.87
C ASP A 215 10.81 -1.48 10.36
N LEU A 216 9.54 -1.34 9.95
CA LEU A 216 9.12 -1.32 8.55
C LEU A 216 9.76 -0.16 7.76
N ILE A 217 9.73 1.07 8.29
CA ILE A 217 10.35 2.25 7.64
C ILE A 217 11.87 2.08 7.54
N GLU A 218 12.52 1.60 8.60
CA GLU A 218 13.97 1.35 8.63
C GLU A 218 14.39 0.31 7.58
N GLN A 219 13.65 -0.80 7.46
CA GLN A 219 13.93 -1.84 6.46
C GLN A 219 13.67 -1.34 5.04
N TYR A 220 12.53 -0.68 4.80
CA TYR A 220 12.16 -0.09 3.51
C TYR A 220 13.21 0.88 2.97
N LEU A 221 13.67 1.82 3.80
CA LEU A 221 14.67 2.80 3.40
C LEU A 221 16.07 2.18 3.20
N LYS A 222 16.45 1.16 3.99
CA LYS A 222 17.69 0.39 3.76
C LYS A 222 17.67 -0.39 2.44
N LEU A 223 16.52 -0.93 2.04
CA LEU A 223 16.34 -1.58 0.73
C LEU A 223 16.47 -0.59 -0.43
N LYS A 224 16.11 0.69 -0.21
CA LYS A 224 16.39 1.80 -1.14
C LYS A 224 17.83 2.33 -1.07
N HIS A 225 18.72 1.68 -0.31
CA HIS A 225 20.13 2.07 -0.10
C HIS A 225 20.34 3.43 0.58
N ILE A 226 19.38 3.86 1.41
CA ILE A 226 19.40 5.16 2.07
C ILE A 226 20.00 5.05 3.48
N THR A 227 20.79 6.04 3.89
CA THR A 227 21.33 6.10 5.25
C THR A 227 20.23 6.48 6.24
N VAL A 228 19.80 5.50 7.04
CA VAL A 228 18.80 5.65 8.11
C VAL A 228 19.49 5.66 9.46
N ARG A 229 19.19 6.66 10.28
CA ARG A 229 19.59 6.72 11.69
C ARG A 229 18.35 6.64 12.58
N ARG A 230 18.48 5.95 13.71
CA ARG A 230 17.42 5.71 14.69
C ARG A 230 17.82 6.31 16.03
N GLN A 231 16.97 7.20 16.55
CA GLN A 231 17.24 7.95 17.78
C GLN A 231 16.65 7.26 19.04
N ASP A 232 15.96 6.13 18.88
CA ASP A 232 15.47 5.26 19.96
C ASP A 232 16.53 4.25 20.44
N ARG A 233 17.52 3.93 19.61
CA ARG A 233 18.59 2.97 19.91
C ARG A 233 19.87 3.70 20.30
N ALA A 234 20.50 3.30 21.41
CA ALA A 234 21.78 3.86 21.84
C ALA A 234 22.87 3.59 20.78
N ILE A 235 23.76 4.57 20.57
CA ILE A 235 24.86 4.47 19.60
C ILE A 235 25.86 3.42 20.07
N THR A 236 25.77 2.21 19.50
CA THR A 236 26.84 1.22 19.63
C THR A 236 28.05 1.69 18.82
N LEU A 237 29.13 2.05 19.52
CA LEU A 237 30.42 2.46 18.96
C LEU A 237 31.19 1.28 18.32
N SER A 238 30.50 0.45 17.54
CA SER A 238 30.96 -0.86 17.08
C SER A 238 30.49 -1.23 15.66
N SER A 239 30.21 -0.24 14.82
CA SER A 239 30.30 -0.37 13.36
C SER A 239 31.26 0.70 12.87
N SER A 240 32.36 0.31 12.23
CA SER A 240 33.32 1.27 11.69
C SER A 240 32.63 2.20 10.69
N GLU A 241 32.59 3.49 10.99
CA GLU A 241 32.37 4.54 10.00
C GLU A 241 33.58 4.56 9.06
N VAL A 242 33.59 3.64 8.08
CA VAL A 242 34.46 3.71 6.91
C VAL A 242 33.94 4.84 6.04
N GLU A 243 34.25 6.06 6.46
CA GLU A 243 34.46 7.27 5.66
C GLU A 243 33.51 7.43 4.45
N ARG A 244 32.21 7.17 4.65
CA ARG A 244 31.19 7.51 3.66
C ARG A 244 31.08 9.03 3.62
N SER A 245 30.93 9.56 2.41
CA SER A 245 31.01 10.98 2.12
C SER A 245 30.06 11.79 3.02
N ARG A 246 30.59 12.86 3.61
CA ARG A 246 29.92 13.79 4.56
C ARG A 246 28.80 14.65 3.92
N ASN A 247 28.32 14.20 2.76
CA ASN A 247 27.60 14.91 1.71
C ASN A 247 26.53 13.96 1.10
N GLU A 248 25.99 13.03 1.89
CA GLU A 248 24.98 12.04 1.47
C GLU A 248 23.66 12.29 2.21
N PHE A 249 22.54 12.03 1.54
CA PHE A 249 21.20 12.23 2.10
C PHE A 249 20.91 11.28 3.28
N GLN A 250 20.35 11.81 4.38
CA GLN A 250 20.14 11.04 5.61
C GLN A 250 18.73 11.18 6.19
N VAL A 251 18.08 10.05 6.49
CA VAL A 251 16.79 10.02 7.19
C VAL A 251 16.98 9.75 8.68
N GLU A 252 16.33 10.57 9.51
CA GLU A 252 16.34 10.49 10.97
C GLU A 252 14.99 9.99 11.49
N LEU A 253 14.95 8.76 12.01
CA LEU A 253 13.75 8.19 12.62
C LEU A 253 13.67 8.56 14.10
N VAL A 254 12.61 9.27 14.48
CA VAL A 254 12.33 9.70 15.86
C VAL A 254 10.97 9.15 16.28
N SER A 255 10.93 8.40 17.37
CA SER A 255 9.68 7.82 17.89
C SER A 255 8.86 8.88 18.62
N THR A 256 7.56 8.96 18.32
CA THR A 256 6.63 9.78 19.10
C THR A 256 6.60 9.31 20.55
N PHE A 257 6.40 10.26 21.48
CA PHE A 257 6.42 10.03 22.94
C PHE A 257 7.76 9.55 23.54
N SER A 258 8.84 9.44 22.74
CA SER A 258 10.18 9.18 23.28
C SER A 258 10.71 10.41 24.03
N THR A 259 11.41 10.17 25.15
CA THR A 259 12.13 11.21 25.89
C THR A 259 13.64 11.16 25.66
N CYS A 260 14.12 10.40 24.67
CA CYS A 260 15.55 10.25 24.37
C CYS A 260 16.23 11.60 24.01
N GLN A 261 17.54 11.67 24.28
CA GLN A 261 18.36 12.81 23.90
C GLN A 261 18.75 12.69 22.42
N LEU A 262 18.06 13.45 21.57
CA LEU A 262 18.26 13.42 20.12
C LEU A 262 19.56 14.12 19.71
N ALA A 263 20.30 13.50 18.79
CA ALA A 263 21.54 14.04 18.24
C ALA A 263 21.54 13.93 16.71
N PHE A 264 21.39 15.08 16.04
CA PHE A 264 21.31 15.22 14.58
C PHE A 264 22.69 15.64 14.02
N PRO A 265 23.29 14.89 13.07
CA PRO A 265 24.60 15.21 12.49
C PRO A 265 24.50 16.28 11.39
N MET A 266 23.34 16.40 10.75
CA MET A 266 23.00 17.43 9.77
C MET A 266 21.78 18.22 10.24
N LYS A 267 21.58 19.45 9.75
CA LYS A 267 20.34 20.20 9.99
C LYS A 267 19.21 19.58 9.15
N PRO A 268 18.11 19.08 9.77
CA PRO A 268 16.95 18.65 9.01
C PRO A 268 16.23 19.84 8.35
N ILE A 269 15.68 19.61 7.15
CA ILE A 269 14.91 20.61 6.38
C ILE A 269 13.39 20.43 6.49
N LEU A 270 12.94 19.27 6.97
CA LEU A 270 11.53 18.86 7.03
C LEU A 270 11.30 17.84 8.15
N ILE A 271 10.13 17.90 8.79
CA ILE A 271 9.55 16.79 9.57
C ILE A 271 8.38 16.17 8.79
N ILE A 272 8.37 14.86 8.68
CA ILE A 272 7.23 14.08 8.19
C ILE A 272 6.50 13.50 9.39
N ALA A 273 5.25 13.92 9.60
CA ALA A 273 4.31 13.27 10.51
C ALA A 273 3.68 12.10 9.76
N PHE A 274 4.23 10.90 9.96
CA PHE A 274 3.95 9.72 9.14
C PHE A 274 2.66 9.00 9.57
N ASP A 275 2.29 9.07 10.84
CA ASP A 275 1.07 8.47 11.37
C ASP A 275 0.35 9.34 12.40
N ALA A 276 -0.83 8.87 12.82
CA ALA A 276 -1.73 9.57 13.73
C ALA A 276 -1.12 9.89 15.11
N SER A 277 -0.03 9.24 15.52
CA SER A 277 0.58 9.43 16.83
C SER A 277 1.38 10.74 16.96
N PHE A 278 1.70 11.42 15.86
CA PHE A 278 2.38 12.70 15.92
C PHE A 278 1.51 13.78 16.58
N ASP A 279 2.05 14.45 17.60
CA ASP A 279 1.48 15.66 18.17
C ASP A 279 2.48 16.83 18.08
N SER A 280 2.04 17.94 17.48
CA SER A 280 2.81 19.18 17.41
C SER A 280 2.89 19.96 18.74
N GLN A 281 2.14 19.58 19.76
CA GLN A 281 2.24 20.16 21.11
C GLN A 281 3.26 19.43 22.02
N ASP A 282 3.85 18.31 21.55
CA ASP A 282 4.91 17.61 22.29
C ASP A 282 6.14 18.54 22.50
N PRO A 283 6.61 18.72 23.75
CA PRO A 283 7.81 19.52 24.04
C PRO A 283 9.08 19.09 23.30
N GLN A 284 9.23 17.82 22.90
CA GLN A 284 10.29 17.36 22.00
C GLN A 284 10.10 17.93 20.59
N VAL A 285 8.91 17.76 20.01
CA VAL A 285 8.58 18.22 18.65
C VAL A 285 8.74 19.74 18.55
N MET A 286 8.22 20.50 19.51
CA MET A 286 8.38 21.95 19.55
C MET A 286 9.84 22.38 19.65
N ARG A 287 10.66 21.69 20.46
CA ARG A 287 12.10 21.98 20.57
C ARG A 287 12.84 21.77 19.24
N ILE A 288 12.58 20.66 18.54
CA ILE A 288 13.16 20.36 17.22
C ILE A 288 12.76 21.44 16.22
N ARG A 289 11.45 21.77 16.17
CA ARG A 289 10.89 22.75 15.22
C ARG A 289 11.38 24.17 15.43
N GLN A 290 11.64 24.57 16.68
CA GLN A 290 12.23 25.86 17.02
C GLN A 290 13.74 25.88 16.72
N TYR A 291 14.49 24.89 17.21
CA TYR A 291 15.96 24.84 17.09
C TYR A 291 16.44 24.78 15.62
N PHE A 292 15.75 24.01 14.78
CA PHE A 292 16.07 23.90 13.35
C PHE A 292 15.28 24.85 12.45
N SER A 293 14.62 25.88 13.01
CA SER A 293 13.93 26.93 12.23
C SER A 293 14.76 27.39 11.02
N PRO A 294 14.17 27.50 9.81
CA PRO A 294 14.86 28.12 8.67
C PRO A 294 15.16 29.60 8.90
N ARG A 295 14.23 30.33 9.53
CA ARG A 295 14.34 31.75 9.92
C ARG A 295 13.39 32.04 11.09
N PRO A 296 13.86 32.48 12.27
CA PRO A 296 12.95 33.00 13.31
C PRO A 296 12.11 34.16 12.75
N PRO A 297 10.79 34.26 13.04
CA PRO A 297 10.02 33.45 14.00
C PRO A 297 9.34 32.19 13.40
N THR A 298 9.67 31.78 12.17
CA THR A 298 9.07 30.56 11.56
C THR A 298 9.55 29.29 12.26
N LEU A 299 8.80 28.20 12.09
CA LEU A 299 9.14 26.86 12.61
C LEU A 299 9.61 25.97 11.45
N LEU A 300 10.38 24.92 11.77
CA LEU A 300 10.64 23.83 10.81
C LEU A 300 9.29 23.26 10.31
N PRO A 301 9.11 23.09 8.99
CA PRO A 301 7.84 22.65 8.42
C PRO A 301 7.54 21.21 8.81
N VAL A 302 6.26 20.92 9.02
CA VAL A 302 5.72 19.57 9.21
C VAL A 302 4.77 19.24 8.08
N VAL A 303 4.93 18.08 7.45
CA VAL A 303 3.95 17.53 6.49
C VAL A 303 3.29 16.29 7.09
N HIS A 304 1.96 16.34 7.26
CA HIS A 304 1.13 15.25 7.75
C HIS A 304 0.69 14.34 6.59
N PHE A 305 1.07 13.06 6.63
CA PHE A 305 0.76 12.07 5.60
C PHE A 305 -0.64 11.44 5.82
N LEU A 306 -1.70 12.22 5.62
CA LEU A 306 -3.08 11.77 5.87
C LEU A 306 -3.66 11.01 4.67
N VAL A 307 -4.31 9.88 4.91
CA VAL A 307 -5.13 9.21 3.87
C VAL A 307 -6.52 9.85 3.78
N SER A 308 -6.95 10.17 2.57
CA SER A 308 -8.23 10.83 2.30
C SER A 308 -9.40 10.08 2.96
N ASN A 309 -10.18 10.77 3.79
CA ASN A 309 -11.36 10.22 4.49
C ASN A 309 -11.09 9.00 5.40
N SER A 310 -9.86 8.81 5.87
CA SER A 310 -9.54 7.83 6.93
C SER A 310 -9.90 8.35 8.33
N SER A 311 -9.85 7.46 9.32
CA SER A 311 -9.94 7.77 10.76
C SER A 311 -8.88 8.78 11.22
N GLU A 312 -7.68 8.72 10.64
CA GLU A 312 -6.58 9.66 10.87
C GLU A 312 -6.89 11.05 10.28
N HIS A 313 -7.51 11.12 9.09
CA HIS A 313 -7.99 12.39 8.52
C HIS A 313 -9.12 12.98 9.38
N VAL A 314 -10.07 12.16 9.83
CA VAL A 314 -11.14 12.57 10.76
C VAL A 314 -10.55 13.08 12.07
N ASP A 315 -9.58 12.38 12.66
CA ASP A 315 -8.97 12.77 13.93
C ASP A 315 -8.26 14.12 13.85
N ARG A 316 -7.57 14.40 12.75
CA ARG A 316 -6.98 15.72 12.47
C ARG A 316 -8.01 16.82 12.24
N CYS A 317 -9.25 16.51 11.86
CA CYS A 317 -10.34 17.48 11.78
C CYS A 317 -10.98 17.78 13.15
N LEU A 318 -10.65 17.02 14.21
CA LEU A 318 -11.23 17.21 15.54
C LEU A 318 -10.37 18.13 16.43
N PRO A 319 -10.95 19.20 17.02
CA PRO A 319 -10.29 19.99 18.06
C PRO A 319 -9.72 19.11 19.18
N LYS A 320 -8.49 19.42 19.63
CA LYS A 320 -7.81 18.67 20.69
C LYS A 320 -8.40 18.95 22.07
N ASP A 321 -8.92 20.17 22.28
CA ASP A 321 -9.48 20.64 23.55
C ASP A 321 -10.85 20.03 23.89
N MET A 322 -11.41 19.21 23.00
CA MET A 322 -12.69 18.55 23.21
C MET A 322 -12.56 17.41 24.25
N PRO A 323 -13.46 17.31 25.26
CA PRO A 323 -13.42 16.26 26.27
C PRO A 323 -13.30 14.85 25.65
N SER A 324 -12.26 14.11 26.04
CA SER A 324 -11.78 12.91 25.35
C SER A 324 -12.85 11.87 25.00
N PRO A 325 -13.80 11.50 25.89
CA PRO A 325 -14.82 10.51 25.54
C PRO A 325 -15.92 11.07 24.62
N SER A 326 -16.15 12.40 24.59
CA SER A 326 -17.00 13.05 23.59
C SER A 326 -16.30 13.12 22.23
N ARG A 327 -15.00 13.47 22.24
CA ARG A 327 -14.14 13.43 21.04
C ARG A 327 -14.10 12.04 20.41
N LEU A 328 -14.00 10.98 21.22
CA LEU A 328 -14.08 9.58 20.77
C LEU A 328 -15.45 9.25 20.14
N LYS A 329 -16.58 9.72 20.72
CA LYS A 329 -17.91 9.49 20.13
C LYS A 329 -18.02 10.16 18.75
N LEU A 330 -17.53 11.40 18.62
CA LEU A 330 -17.55 12.14 17.35
C LEU A 330 -16.59 11.52 16.31
N LEU A 331 -15.38 11.12 16.73
CA LEU A 331 -14.40 10.40 15.90
C LEU A 331 -14.97 9.10 15.32
N VAL A 332 -15.59 8.26 16.14
CA VAL A 332 -16.21 7.01 15.69
C VAL A 332 -17.37 7.28 14.73
N ARG A 333 -18.20 8.32 15.00
CA ARG A 333 -19.32 8.70 14.12
C ARG A 333 -18.85 9.22 12.77
N ALA A 334 -17.94 10.19 12.76
CA ALA A 334 -17.40 10.78 11.55
C ALA A 334 -16.58 9.75 10.74
N THR A 335 -15.79 8.89 11.39
CA THR A 335 -15.12 7.74 10.71
C THR A 335 -16.14 6.80 10.08
N TYR A 336 -17.22 6.47 10.79
CA TYR A 336 -18.30 5.63 10.24
C TYR A 336 -19.00 6.29 9.06
N GLN A 337 -19.14 7.62 9.04
CA GLN A 337 -19.73 8.38 7.93
C GLN A 337 -18.76 8.64 6.77
N ALA A 338 -17.45 8.70 7.02
CA ALA A 338 -16.40 8.90 6.00
C ALA A 338 -16.06 7.61 5.22
N ARG A 339 -16.31 6.44 5.82
CA ARG A 339 -15.89 5.12 5.30
C ARG A 339 -16.17 4.83 3.80
N PRO A 340 -17.29 5.22 3.14
CA PRO A 340 -17.49 4.89 1.72
C PRO A 340 -16.62 5.72 0.77
N ASN A 341 -16.01 6.81 1.26
CA ASN A 341 -15.21 7.75 0.48
C ASN A 341 -13.70 7.61 0.75
N LEU A 342 -13.26 6.54 1.43
CA LEU A 342 -11.86 6.28 1.79
C LEU A 342 -10.95 6.26 0.54
N GLY A 343 -9.85 7.00 0.58
CA GLY A 343 -8.95 7.22 -0.56
C GLY A 343 -9.40 8.36 -1.50
N GLY A 344 -10.60 8.91 -1.29
CA GLY A 344 -11.17 9.95 -2.14
C GLY A 344 -11.73 9.41 -3.46
N ARG A 345 -12.05 10.31 -4.39
CA ARG A 345 -12.52 9.93 -5.73
C ARG A 345 -11.32 9.73 -6.68
N PRO A 346 -11.24 8.63 -7.44
CA PRO A 346 -10.23 8.44 -8.47
C PRO A 346 -10.24 9.63 -9.43
N THR A 347 -9.08 10.29 -9.56
CA THR A 347 -8.91 11.51 -10.36
C THR A 347 -7.97 11.19 -11.51
N TYR A 348 -8.32 11.58 -12.74
CA TYR A 348 -7.41 11.37 -13.86
C TYR A 348 -6.24 12.36 -13.80
N VAL A 349 -5.02 11.87 -13.96
CA VAL A 349 -3.77 12.63 -14.03
C VAL A 349 -3.16 12.34 -15.41
N PRO A 350 -3.33 13.27 -16.38
CA PRO A 350 -2.84 13.11 -17.75
C PRO A 350 -1.32 12.94 -17.82
N ASP A 351 -0.88 12.23 -18.85
CA ASP A 351 0.52 11.87 -19.09
C ASP A 351 0.66 11.45 -20.56
N PRO A 352 1.70 11.89 -21.29
CA PRO A 352 1.88 11.54 -22.71
C PRO A 352 1.91 10.03 -23.02
N SER A 353 2.23 9.17 -22.04
CA SER A 353 2.24 7.70 -22.17
C SER A 353 0.85 7.03 -22.06
N ASP A 354 -0.21 7.81 -21.91
CA ASP A 354 -1.60 7.32 -21.98
C ASP A 354 -2.25 7.55 -23.34
N GLU A 355 -1.81 8.56 -24.10
CA GLU A 355 -2.41 8.88 -25.40
C GLU A 355 -1.92 7.88 -26.49
N PRO A 356 -2.83 7.16 -27.16
CA PRO A 356 -2.45 6.20 -28.19
C PRO A 356 -2.10 6.89 -29.51
N GLU A 357 -0.93 6.57 -30.08
CA GLU A 357 -0.48 7.14 -31.35
C GLU A 357 -1.53 7.04 -32.46
N GLY A 358 -1.85 8.17 -33.09
CA GLY A 358 -2.73 8.25 -34.26
C GLY A 358 -4.24 8.07 -34.01
N ARG A 359 -4.71 7.98 -32.76
CA ARG A 359 -6.16 7.90 -32.44
C ARG A 359 -6.52 8.64 -31.15
N ALA A 360 -7.80 8.91 -30.94
CA ALA A 360 -8.28 9.40 -29.64
C ALA A 360 -8.28 8.28 -28.58
N MET A 361 -8.07 8.64 -27.31
CA MET A 361 -8.26 7.72 -26.17
C MET A 361 -9.69 7.18 -26.13
N ASP A 362 -9.83 5.88 -25.88
CA ASP A 362 -11.10 5.24 -25.56
C ASP A 362 -11.28 4.99 -24.05
N MET A 363 -12.41 4.37 -23.68
CA MET A 363 -12.75 4.10 -22.27
C MET A 363 -11.83 3.07 -21.60
N ALA A 364 -11.17 2.19 -22.35
CA ALA A 364 -10.17 1.26 -21.84
C ALA A 364 -8.79 1.94 -21.68
N ASP A 365 -8.42 2.85 -22.58
CA ASP A 365 -7.24 3.72 -22.41
C ASP A 365 -7.39 4.58 -21.15
N LEU A 366 -8.54 5.24 -20.98
CA LEU A 366 -8.86 6.03 -19.78
C LEU A 366 -8.84 5.18 -18.50
N GLN A 367 -9.35 3.94 -18.53
CA GLN A 367 -9.26 3.02 -17.39
C GLN A 367 -7.82 2.57 -17.11
N ARG A 368 -7.00 2.37 -18.13
CA ARG A 368 -5.57 2.03 -18.01
C ARG A 368 -4.78 3.21 -17.44
N GLY A 369 -5.08 4.42 -17.91
CA GLY A 369 -4.55 5.67 -17.39
C GLY A 369 -4.92 5.84 -15.91
N LEU A 370 -6.21 5.80 -15.56
CA LEU A 370 -6.70 5.90 -14.17
C LEU A 370 -6.01 4.95 -13.19
N ARG A 371 -5.68 3.71 -13.58
CA ARG A 371 -4.92 2.78 -12.72
C ARG A 371 -3.49 3.23 -12.40
N LYS A 372 -2.89 4.11 -13.20
CA LYS A 372 -1.58 4.72 -12.95
C LYS A 372 -1.68 6.00 -12.09
N THR A 373 -2.85 6.64 -11.99
CA THR A 373 -2.94 8.01 -11.45
C THR A 373 -2.75 8.14 -9.94
N PRO A 374 -3.05 7.14 -9.08
CA PRO A 374 -2.65 7.21 -7.68
C PRO A 374 -1.14 7.41 -7.55
N GLU A 375 -0.34 6.60 -8.23
CA GLU A 375 1.12 6.65 -8.18
C GLU A 375 1.68 7.95 -8.78
N ARG A 376 1.15 8.40 -9.94
CA ARG A 376 1.51 9.73 -10.49
C ARG A 376 1.20 10.87 -9.53
N LYS A 377 0.07 10.81 -8.82
CA LYS A 377 -0.32 11.82 -7.82
C LYS A 377 0.64 11.82 -6.63
N LEU A 378 1.13 10.65 -6.20
CA LEU A 378 2.17 10.55 -5.16
C LEU A 378 3.52 11.12 -5.63
N ALA A 379 3.94 10.83 -6.87
CA ALA A 379 5.14 11.43 -7.45
C ALA A 379 5.04 12.97 -7.54
N ILE A 380 3.90 13.52 -7.97
CA ILE A 380 3.65 14.97 -7.99
C ILE A 380 3.66 15.56 -6.57
N PHE A 381 3.06 14.88 -5.59
CA PHE A 381 3.10 15.31 -4.20
C PHE A 381 4.54 15.38 -3.68
N ALA A 382 5.34 14.34 -3.92
CA ALA A 382 6.76 14.32 -3.56
C ALA A 382 7.56 15.44 -4.25
N GLN A 383 7.30 15.72 -5.53
CA GLN A 383 7.95 16.83 -6.25
C GLN A 383 7.67 18.20 -5.61
N VAL A 384 6.43 18.45 -5.18
CA VAL A 384 6.07 19.69 -4.49
C VAL A 384 6.70 19.76 -3.10
N ILE A 385 6.76 18.64 -2.36
CA ILE A 385 7.43 18.58 -1.04
C ILE A 385 8.94 18.86 -1.19
N THR A 386 9.63 18.20 -2.13
CA THR A 386 11.06 18.43 -2.43
C THR A 386 11.32 19.86 -2.85
N ARG A 387 10.47 20.43 -3.71
CA ARG A 387 10.59 21.82 -4.14
C ARG A 387 10.40 22.78 -2.95
N ALA A 388 9.42 22.54 -2.08
CA ALA A 388 9.16 23.39 -0.93
C ALA A 388 10.22 23.27 0.18
N SER A 389 10.81 22.08 0.37
CA SER A 389 11.86 21.83 1.38
C SER A 389 13.21 22.43 1.01
N LEU A 390 13.51 22.55 -0.28
CA LEU A 390 14.72 23.19 -0.81
C LEU A 390 14.51 24.68 -1.12
N ALA A 391 13.27 25.19 -1.06
CA ALA A 391 12.96 26.60 -1.27
C ALA A 391 13.23 27.46 -0.03
N LEU A 392 13.61 28.72 -0.28
CA LEU A 392 13.88 29.72 0.75
C LEU A 392 12.60 30.30 1.40
N ASP A 393 11.45 30.03 0.79
CA ASP A 393 10.12 30.17 1.37
C ASP A 393 9.30 28.93 0.98
N TRP A 394 8.84 28.20 1.99
CA TRP A 394 8.02 27.01 1.82
C TRP A 394 6.60 27.37 1.35
N ALA A 395 6.02 28.44 1.89
CA ALA A 395 4.59 28.72 1.75
C ALA A 395 4.21 29.06 0.30
N SER A 396 5.00 29.89 -0.39
CA SER A 396 4.81 30.18 -1.82
C SER A 396 5.05 28.98 -2.76
N ASN A 397 5.67 27.90 -2.28
CA ASN A 397 5.92 26.69 -3.05
C ASN A 397 4.95 25.54 -2.71
N TRP A 398 4.14 25.66 -1.64
CA TRP A 398 3.11 24.69 -1.30
C TRP A 398 1.85 24.89 -2.15
N THR A 399 1.76 24.15 -3.26
CA THR A 399 0.64 24.25 -4.21
C THR A 399 -0.41 23.13 -4.08
N LEU A 400 -0.33 22.28 -3.06
CA LEU A 400 -1.24 21.13 -2.90
C LEU A 400 -2.51 21.54 -2.12
N PRO A 401 -3.71 21.46 -2.74
CA PRO A 401 -4.97 21.74 -2.03
C PRO A 401 -5.36 20.57 -1.12
N MET A 402 -5.82 20.88 0.09
CA MET A 402 -6.36 19.89 1.01
C MET A 402 -7.87 19.69 0.74
N PRO A 403 -8.32 18.50 0.28
CA PRO A 403 -9.74 18.23 0.06
C PRO A 403 -10.52 18.12 1.37
N GLN A 404 -11.77 18.55 1.34
CA GLN A 404 -12.68 18.44 2.48
C GLN A 404 -13.08 16.98 2.79
N LEU A 405 -13.34 16.72 4.08
CA LEU A 405 -13.82 15.45 4.62
C LEU A 405 -15.21 15.10 4.08
N GLN A 406 -15.31 13.99 3.33
CA GLN A 406 -16.54 13.57 2.65
C GLN A 406 -17.35 12.61 3.53
N LEU A 407 -18.31 13.15 4.27
CA LEU A 407 -19.24 12.38 5.09
C LEU A 407 -20.50 12.00 4.32
N THR A 408 -21.00 10.78 4.50
CA THR A 408 -22.36 10.39 4.08
C THR A 408 -23.34 10.44 5.25
N ASP A 409 -24.60 10.73 4.98
CA ASP A 409 -25.67 10.69 5.98
C ASP A 409 -25.75 9.34 6.70
N MET A 410 -26.06 9.40 7.99
CA MET A 410 -26.18 8.24 8.85
C MET A 410 -27.65 8.01 9.17
N ASP A 411 -28.24 7.00 8.52
CA ASP A 411 -29.64 6.59 8.68
C ASP A 411 -29.89 5.99 10.08
N LEU A 412 -29.93 6.87 11.08
CA LEU A 412 -30.34 6.59 12.45
C LEU A 412 -31.86 6.43 12.47
N GLY A 413 -32.31 5.19 12.27
CA GLY A 413 -33.72 4.83 12.31
C GLY A 413 -34.45 5.46 13.51
N PRO A 414 -35.67 5.98 13.31
CA PRO A 414 -36.24 7.06 14.11
C PRO A 414 -36.26 6.75 15.60
N SER A 415 -35.67 7.66 16.39
CA SER A 415 -35.62 7.55 17.84
C SER A 415 -37.03 7.52 18.41
N ARG A 416 -37.32 6.49 19.22
CA ARG A 416 -38.55 6.45 20.04
C ARG A 416 -38.38 7.42 21.20
N SER A 417 -38.61 8.70 20.95
CA SER A 417 -38.77 9.70 22.01
C SER A 417 -39.93 9.29 22.92
N SER A 418 -39.66 9.23 24.23
CA SER A 418 -40.68 8.98 25.25
C SER A 418 -41.55 10.23 25.42
N GLY A 419 -42.59 10.37 24.61
CA GLY A 419 -43.52 11.50 24.61
C GLY A 419 -44.98 11.07 24.76
N VAL A 420 -45.75 11.86 25.51
CA VAL A 420 -47.17 11.62 25.87
C VAL A 420 -48.06 11.52 24.61
N PRO A 421 -49.01 10.57 24.52
CA PRO A 421 -49.92 10.48 23.40
C PRO A 421 -50.87 11.68 23.35
N THR A 422 -50.75 12.49 22.30
CA THR A 422 -51.73 13.55 21.95
C THR A 422 -52.53 13.10 20.72
N MET A 423 -53.81 13.47 20.67
CA MET A 423 -54.79 12.88 19.76
C MET A 423 -54.52 13.17 18.27
N ALA A 424 -54.83 12.21 17.41
CA ALA A 424 -54.81 12.40 15.96
C ALA A 424 -56.11 13.07 15.46
N PRO A 425 -56.05 14.07 14.57
CA PRO A 425 -57.15 14.45 13.71
C PRO A 425 -57.20 13.56 12.45
N THR A 426 -58.41 13.32 11.94
CA THR A 426 -58.69 12.50 10.74
C THR A 426 -58.53 13.31 9.44
N PRO A 427 -58.43 12.65 8.26
CA PRO A 427 -57.88 13.28 7.04
C PRO A 427 -58.85 14.23 6.32
N GLN A 428 -58.29 15.17 5.56
CA GLN A 428 -58.99 15.85 4.48
C GLN A 428 -58.16 15.89 3.19
N GLU A 429 -58.85 15.52 2.10
CA GLU A 429 -58.50 15.69 0.69
C GLU A 429 -59.87 15.80 -0.05
N PRO A 430 -59.95 16.26 -1.31
CA PRO A 430 -58.93 16.91 -2.15
C PRO A 430 -59.41 18.22 -2.79
N ILE A 431 -58.63 18.82 -3.71
CA ILE A 431 -59.08 19.13 -5.09
C ILE A 431 -57.94 19.65 -6.01
N ARG A 432 -57.63 18.83 -7.03
CA ARG A 432 -57.17 19.12 -8.41
C ARG A 432 -56.23 20.33 -8.70
N SER A 433 -55.11 20.01 -9.37
CA SER A 433 -54.91 20.50 -10.75
C SER A 433 -54.25 19.48 -11.70
N ARG A 434 -55.09 18.94 -12.60
CA ARG A 434 -54.83 18.45 -13.97
C ARG A 434 -53.46 17.85 -14.37
N THR A 435 -53.48 16.54 -14.66
CA THR A 435 -52.69 15.93 -15.75
C THR A 435 -53.33 16.19 -17.12
N PRO A 436 -52.73 15.73 -18.24
CA PRO A 436 -53.11 14.40 -18.73
C PRO A 436 -51.94 13.50 -19.14
N ALA A 437 -52.17 12.19 -19.11
CA ALA A 437 -51.28 11.17 -19.68
C ALA A 437 -52.06 10.21 -20.60
N SER A 438 -51.39 9.70 -21.63
CA SER A 438 -51.82 8.55 -22.45
C SER A 438 -50.65 7.56 -22.49
N ARG A 439 -50.81 6.27 -22.16
CA ARG A 439 -51.58 5.21 -22.88
C ARG A 439 -51.01 4.96 -24.29
N SER A 440 -50.81 3.72 -24.73
CA SER A 440 -51.06 2.38 -24.13
C SER A 440 -50.20 1.31 -24.83
N GLY A 441 -50.14 0.09 -24.30
CA GLY A 441 -49.34 -1.01 -24.87
C GLY A 441 -50.14 -2.12 -25.56
N THR A 442 -49.39 -3.05 -26.19
CA THR A 442 -49.83 -4.35 -26.77
C THR A 442 -50.60 -4.24 -28.13
N PRO A 443 -50.87 -5.34 -28.88
CA PRO A 443 -49.96 -5.74 -29.96
C PRO A 443 -50.66 -6.18 -31.28
N SER A 444 -49.89 -6.84 -32.16
CA SER A 444 -50.32 -7.76 -33.26
C SER A 444 -50.35 -7.22 -34.71
N GLY A 445 -49.74 -7.98 -35.62
CA GLY A 445 -50.54 -8.69 -36.63
C GLY A 445 -50.74 -8.11 -38.04
N LYS A 446 -49.72 -8.26 -38.91
CA LYS A 446 -49.83 -8.64 -40.35
C LYS A 446 -50.51 -7.68 -41.38
N ARG A 447 -49.86 -7.63 -42.57
CA ARG A 447 -50.37 -7.32 -43.95
C ARG A 447 -50.68 -5.86 -44.33
N ARG A 448 -49.79 -5.26 -45.12
CA ARG A 448 -49.79 -5.12 -46.61
C ARG A 448 -48.35 -4.69 -47.00
N MET A 449 -47.70 -5.08 -48.11
CA MET A 449 -48.08 -5.24 -49.54
C MET A 449 -48.47 -3.93 -50.23
N LEU A 450 -47.46 -3.20 -50.76
CA LEU A 450 -47.41 -2.77 -52.16
C LEU A 450 -46.03 -2.18 -52.52
N ASP A 451 -45.64 -2.36 -53.78
CA ASP A 451 -44.43 -1.83 -54.40
C ASP A 451 -44.47 -0.31 -54.62
N VAL A 452 -43.29 0.30 -54.69
CA VAL A 452 -42.91 1.20 -55.80
C VAL A 452 -41.44 0.91 -56.15
N ASP A 453 -41.11 0.83 -57.44
CA ASP A 453 -39.76 0.62 -57.96
C ASP A 453 -38.75 1.70 -57.55
N SER A 454 -37.46 1.35 -57.47
CA SER A 454 -36.41 1.89 -58.38
C SER A 454 -34.97 1.82 -57.84
N VAL A 455 -34.10 1.26 -58.68
CA VAL A 455 -32.69 1.65 -58.92
C VAL A 455 -31.67 1.47 -57.76
N LEU A 456 -30.84 0.43 -57.93
CA LEU A 456 -29.51 0.34 -57.35
C LEU A 456 -28.56 1.41 -57.94
N PRO A 457 -27.75 2.12 -57.14
CA PRO A 457 -26.74 3.05 -57.66
C PRO A 457 -25.50 2.30 -58.18
N ALA A 458 -25.51 1.90 -59.44
CA ALA A 458 -24.33 1.40 -60.16
C ALA A 458 -23.73 2.50 -61.06
N LEU A 459 -22.51 2.95 -60.75
CA LEU A 459 -21.60 3.79 -61.55
C LEU A 459 -20.21 3.66 -60.88
N ILE A 460 -19.05 3.71 -61.56
CA ILE A 460 -18.60 4.78 -62.47
C ILE A 460 -17.89 4.22 -63.73
N LYS A 461 -18.40 4.64 -64.89
CA LYS A 461 -17.73 4.99 -66.18
C LYS A 461 -16.37 4.35 -66.54
N ARG A 462 -16.37 3.59 -67.66
CA ARG A 462 -15.57 3.73 -68.93
C ARG A 462 -15.73 2.41 -69.74
N GLN A 463 -15.61 2.33 -71.06
CA GLN A 463 -15.63 3.29 -72.18
C GLN A 463 -15.94 2.50 -73.48
N ARG A 464 -16.49 3.11 -74.54
CA ARG A 464 -16.71 2.44 -75.86
C ARG A 464 -15.46 2.50 -76.77
N LEU A 465 -15.55 1.82 -77.93
CA LEU A 465 -14.57 1.67 -79.05
C LEU A 465 -13.74 0.38 -78.95
N THR A 466 -13.47 -0.41 -80.00
CA THR A 466 -14.08 -0.63 -81.34
C THR A 466 -13.56 -2.01 -81.85
N PRO A 467 -14.19 -2.70 -82.84
CA PRO A 467 -13.61 -3.92 -83.39
C PRO A 467 -12.34 -3.60 -84.22
N LEU A 468 -11.33 -4.47 -84.15
CA LEU A 468 -10.15 -4.41 -85.02
C LEU A 468 -10.33 -5.39 -86.19
N GLN A 469 -9.89 -4.99 -87.38
CA GLN A 469 -10.14 -5.71 -88.64
C GLN A 469 -9.19 -6.90 -88.85
N ASP A 470 -9.63 -7.85 -89.67
CA ASP A 470 -8.73 -8.65 -90.49
C ASP A 470 -7.81 -7.74 -91.33
N SER A 471 -6.58 -8.18 -91.56
CA SER A 471 -5.66 -7.55 -92.51
C SER A 471 -4.76 -8.60 -93.15
N ALA A 472 -5.37 -9.35 -94.07
CA ALA A 472 -4.70 -10.36 -94.89
C ALA A 472 -4.42 -9.82 -96.30
N GLU A 473 -3.33 -9.06 -96.43
CA GLU A 473 -2.65 -8.68 -97.67
C GLU A 473 -1.19 -8.38 -97.30
N ALA A 474 -0.18 -8.45 -98.15
CA ALA A 474 0.14 -9.13 -99.40
C ALA A 474 1.57 -8.63 -99.71
N ALA A 475 2.43 -9.47 -100.28
CA ALA A 475 3.87 -9.17 -100.37
C ALA A 475 4.23 -7.89 -101.18
N THR A 476 5.35 -7.25 -100.86
CA THR A 476 6.57 -7.35 -101.71
C THR A 476 7.79 -6.60 -101.16
N LYS A 477 8.98 -7.24 -101.29
CA LYS A 477 10.36 -6.68 -101.21
C LYS A 477 10.81 -6.14 -99.83
N SER A 478 12.09 -6.24 -99.44
CA SER A 478 13.21 -7.11 -99.87
C SER A 478 14.39 -6.97 -98.89
N GLU A 479 15.09 -8.07 -98.58
CA GLU A 479 16.30 -8.16 -97.71
C GLU A 479 16.08 -7.91 -96.20
N PRO A 480 16.90 -8.48 -95.28
CA PRO A 480 17.67 -9.73 -95.31
C PRO A 480 17.10 -10.79 -94.30
N PRO A 481 17.52 -12.07 -94.35
CA PRO A 481 16.78 -13.17 -93.69
C PRO A 481 16.99 -13.34 -92.17
N ASN A 482 17.47 -12.33 -91.44
CA ASN A 482 17.81 -12.46 -90.01
C ASN A 482 16.66 -12.04 -89.08
N ASP A 483 15.93 -10.99 -89.44
CA ASP A 483 15.00 -10.31 -88.53
C ASP A 483 13.73 -11.11 -88.24
N GLN A 484 13.22 -11.91 -89.19
CA GLN A 484 12.06 -12.77 -88.97
C GLN A 484 12.34 -13.88 -87.93
N LEU A 485 13.55 -14.45 -87.92
CA LEU A 485 13.95 -15.42 -86.90
C LEU A 485 14.06 -14.77 -85.52
N GLN A 486 14.60 -13.55 -85.45
CA GLN A 486 14.65 -12.80 -84.19
C GLN A 486 13.24 -12.45 -83.69
N GLN A 487 12.34 -11.98 -84.55
CA GLN A 487 10.94 -11.69 -84.19
C GLN A 487 10.19 -12.94 -83.71
N MET A 488 10.35 -14.08 -84.37
CA MET A 488 9.77 -15.35 -83.90
C MET A 488 10.35 -15.78 -82.56
N GLN A 489 11.66 -15.65 -82.36
CA GLN A 489 12.31 -16.03 -81.11
C GLN A 489 11.92 -15.09 -79.97
N GLU A 490 11.73 -13.79 -80.24
CA GLU A 490 11.21 -12.81 -79.28
C GLU A 490 9.74 -13.09 -78.92
N LEU A 491 8.90 -13.49 -79.89
CA LEU A 491 7.52 -13.93 -79.64
C LEU A 491 7.49 -15.19 -78.76
N VAL A 492 8.34 -16.18 -79.04
CA VAL A 492 8.46 -17.40 -78.22
C VAL A 492 8.92 -17.07 -76.80
N ASN A 493 9.90 -16.16 -76.65
CA ASN A 493 10.34 -15.70 -75.33
C ASN A 493 9.23 -14.96 -74.56
N LYS A 494 8.44 -14.13 -75.24
CA LYS A 494 7.26 -13.46 -74.66
C LYS A 494 6.20 -14.46 -74.20
N LEU A 495 5.80 -15.41 -75.06
CA LEU A 495 4.85 -16.47 -74.70
C LEU A 495 5.36 -17.37 -73.57
N GLN A 496 6.67 -17.61 -73.47
CA GLN A 496 7.27 -18.34 -72.34
C GLN A 496 7.23 -17.52 -71.05
N ALA A 497 7.44 -16.20 -71.10
CA ALA A 497 7.30 -15.32 -69.94
C ALA A 497 5.84 -15.21 -69.50
N ASP A 498 4.90 -14.99 -70.42
CA ASP A 498 3.47 -14.93 -70.14
C ASP A 498 3.00 -16.22 -69.45
N LEU A 499 3.38 -17.38 -69.97
CA LEU A 499 3.07 -18.70 -69.41
C LEU A 499 3.79 -18.99 -68.07
N GLN A 500 4.90 -18.32 -67.76
CA GLN A 500 5.47 -18.31 -66.40
C GLN A 500 4.62 -17.45 -65.47
N THR A 501 4.22 -16.24 -65.87
CA THR A 501 3.39 -15.35 -65.04
C THR A 501 1.99 -15.92 -64.78
N GLU A 502 1.39 -16.64 -65.73
CA GLU A 502 0.09 -17.33 -65.57
C GLU A 502 0.20 -18.47 -64.54
N ARG A 503 1.29 -19.24 -64.58
CA ARG A 503 1.58 -20.28 -63.57
C ARG A 503 1.81 -19.70 -62.19
N GLU A 504 2.57 -18.62 -62.07
CA GLU A 504 2.76 -17.90 -60.80
C GLU A 504 1.45 -17.33 -60.26
N ALA A 505 0.62 -16.71 -61.11
CA ALA A 505 -0.67 -16.16 -60.72
C ALA A 505 -1.62 -17.27 -60.23
N LYS A 506 -1.61 -18.43 -60.92
CA LYS A 506 -2.37 -19.61 -60.49
C LYS A 506 -1.87 -20.18 -59.16
N GLN A 507 -0.56 -20.27 -58.94
CA GLN A 507 0.01 -20.70 -57.65
C GLN A 507 -0.42 -19.77 -56.52
N LYS A 508 -0.29 -18.45 -56.70
CA LYS A 508 -0.73 -17.43 -55.74
C LYS A 508 -2.23 -17.54 -55.44
N ALA A 509 -3.06 -17.77 -56.46
CA ALA A 509 -4.51 -17.98 -56.27
C ALA A 509 -4.85 -19.32 -55.55
N GLU A 510 -4.06 -20.38 -55.74
CA GLU A 510 -4.23 -21.65 -55.01
C GLU A 510 -3.77 -21.51 -53.54
N GLU A 511 -2.70 -20.76 -53.27
CA GLU A 511 -2.22 -20.38 -51.92
C GLU A 511 -3.22 -19.48 -51.18
N GLU A 512 -3.82 -18.49 -51.85
CA GLU A 512 -4.88 -17.66 -51.28
C GLU A 512 -6.12 -18.51 -50.95
N ARG A 513 -6.49 -19.46 -51.82
CA ARG A 513 -7.62 -20.37 -51.57
C ARG A 513 -7.39 -21.27 -50.37
N THR A 514 -6.20 -21.88 -50.21
CA THR A 514 -5.90 -22.71 -49.03
C THR A 514 -5.85 -21.86 -47.75
N ARG A 515 -5.27 -20.65 -47.81
CA ARG A 515 -5.25 -19.70 -46.70
C ARG A 515 -6.65 -19.29 -46.23
N ILE A 516 -7.58 -19.06 -47.15
CA ILE A 516 -8.99 -18.75 -46.85
C ILE A 516 -9.71 -19.99 -46.26
N GLN A 517 -9.43 -21.20 -46.77
CA GLN A 517 -9.98 -22.43 -46.22
C GLN A 517 -9.49 -22.68 -44.78
N GLU A 518 -8.20 -22.48 -44.50
CA GLU A 518 -7.66 -22.53 -43.13
C GLU A 518 -8.31 -21.51 -42.20
N GLN A 519 -8.53 -20.27 -42.66
CA GLN A 519 -9.21 -19.24 -41.87
C GLN A 519 -10.66 -19.62 -41.56
N LEU A 520 -11.36 -20.25 -42.52
CA LEU A 520 -12.74 -20.71 -42.34
C LEU A 520 -12.84 -21.87 -41.34
N GLU A 521 -11.94 -22.86 -41.38
CA GLU A 521 -11.93 -23.94 -40.38
C GLU A 521 -11.55 -23.44 -38.98
N LYS A 522 -10.57 -22.54 -38.87
CA LYS A 522 -10.22 -21.89 -37.59
C LYS A 522 -11.43 -21.12 -37.01
N TRP A 523 -12.14 -20.36 -37.85
CA TRP A 523 -13.35 -19.64 -37.43
C TRP A 523 -14.49 -20.57 -36.99
N LYS A 524 -14.70 -21.71 -37.69
CA LYS A 524 -15.67 -22.74 -37.27
C LYS A 524 -15.29 -23.36 -35.92
N GLU A 525 -14.01 -23.67 -35.70
CA GLU A 525 -13.53 -24.20 -34.42
C GLU A 525 -13.73 -23.19 -33.29
N ASP A 526 -13.35 -21.92 -33.49
CA ASP A 526 -13.57 -20.85 -32.53
C ASP A 526 -15.06 -20.66 -32.21
N HIS A 527 -15.94 -20.70 -33.21
CA HIS A 527 -17.39 -20.61 -33.01
C HIS A 527 -17.94 -21.80 -32.20
N ALA A 528 -17.54 -23.03 -32.53
CA ALA A 528 -17.94 -24.22 -31.78
C ALA A 528 -17.40 -24.20 -30.33
N ASN A 529 -16.17 -23.72 -30.14
CA ASN A 529 -15.58 -23.56 -28.81
C ASN A 529 -16.24 -22.44 -28.00
N LEU A 530 -16.69 -21.37 -28.64
CA LEU A 530 -17.48 -20.31 -28.02
C LEU A 530 -18.87 -20.82 -27.60
N GLN A 531 -19.56 -21.57 -28.47
CA GLN A 531 -20.85 -22.20 -28.14
C GLN A 531 -20.72 -23.14 -26.93
N ARG A 532 -19.74 -24.05 -26.93
CA ARG A 532 -19.44 -24.96 -25.80
C ARG A 532 -19.18 -24.21 -24.49
N ARG A 533 -18.56 -23.01 -24.54
CA ARG A 533 -18.34 -22.15 -23.37
C ARG A 533 -19.65 -21.53 -22.87
N TYR A 534 -20.53 -21.09 -23.76
CA TYR A 534 -21.86 -20.59 -23.38
C TYR A 534 -22.73 -21.70 -22.78
N GLU A 535 -22.77 -22.89 -23.39
CA GLU A 535 -23.52 -24.05 -22.87
C GLU A 535 -23.08 -24.42 -21.44
N LYS A 536 -21.76 -24.58 -21.22
CA LYS A 536 -21.18 -24.84 -19.89
C LYS A 536 -21.42 -23.71 -18.88
N ARG A 537 -21.52 -22.46 -19.33
CA ARG A 537 -21.90 -21.34 -18.46
C ARG A 537 -23.39 -21.43 -18.08
N MET A 538 -24.25 -21.75 -19.03
CA MET A 538 -25.69 -21.86 -18.81
C MET A 538 -26.06 -23.02 -17.88
N THR A 539 -25.44 -24.20 -18.00
CA THR A 539 -25.68 -25.31 -17.05
C THR A 539 -25.27 -24.91 -15.63
N LYS A 540 -24.06 -24.35 -15.47
CA LYS A 540 -23.56 -23.87 -14.16
C LYS A 540 -24.44 -22.77 -13.56
N CYS A 541 -25.00 -21.88 -14.36
CA CYS A 541 -25.98 -20.90 -13.87
C CYS A 541 -27.25 -21.59 -13.35
N HIS A 542 -27.80 -22.59 -14.04
CA HIS A 542 -28.98 -23.34 -13.56
C HIS A 542 -28.69 -24.16 -12.29
N GLU A 543 -27.50 -24.74 -12.16
CA GLU A 543 -27.03 -25.44 -10.95
C GLU A 543 -26.92 -24.48 -9.74
N LEU A 544 -26.38 -23.28 -9.95
CA LEU A 544 -26.29 -22.22 -8.94
C LEU A 544 -27.68 -21.69 -8.55
N ASP A 545 -28.57 -21.49 -9.52
CA ASP A 545 -29.96 -21.10 -9.28
C ASP A 545 -30.72 -22.15 -8.47
N PHE A 546 -30.55 -23.43 -8.80
CA PHE A 546 -31.19 -24.54 -8.09
C PHE A 546 -30.67 -24.69 -6.66
N SER A 547 -29.34 -24.63 -6.47
CA SER A 547 -28.73 -24.67 -5.13
C SER A 547 -29.13 -23.47 -4.28
N THR A 548 -29.19 -22.26 -4.86
CA THR A 548 -29.70 -21.04 -4.18
C THR A 548 -31.15 -21.19 -3.76
N LYS A 549 -32.04 -21.66 -4.66
CA LYS A 549 -33.46 -21.93 -4.36
C LYS A 549 -33.64 -23.04 -3.31
N LYS A 550 -32.74 -24.02 -3.25
CA LYS A 550 -32.70 -25.06 -2.20
C LYS A 550 -32.25 -24.50 -0.85
N LEU A 551 -31.20 -23.69 -0.84
CA LEU A 551 -30.68 -23.03 0.37
C LEU A 551 -31.70 -22.05 0.96
N GLN A 552 -32.37 -21.25 0.13
CA GLN A 552 -33.42 -20.32 0.59
C GLN A 552 -34.53 -21.07 1.34
N LYS A 553 -35.06 -22.17 0.77
CA LYS A 553 -36.07 -23.02 1.43
C LYS A 553 -35.59 -23.60 2.77
N ILE A 554 -34.30 -23.91 2.90
CA ILE A 554 -33.70 -24.39 4.16
C ILE A 554 -33.61 -23.25 5.17
N ILE A 555 -33.25 -22.04 4.75
CA ILE A 555 -33.21 -20.83 5.59
C ILE A 555 -34.61 -20.48 6.08
N ASP A 556 -35.61 -20.43 5.19
CA ASP A 556 -37.00 -20.09 5.53
C ASP A 556 -37.60 -21.11 6.52
N ASN A 557 -37.33 -22.41 6.32
CA ASN A 557 -37.76 -23.47 7.24
C ASN A 557 -37.11 -23.29 8.63
N ASN A 558 -35.79 -23.14 8.70
CA ASN A 558 -35.08 -22.95 9.97
C ASN A 558 -35.52 -21.66 10.69
N LYS A 559 -35.77 -20.57 9.94
CA LYS A 559 -36.32 -19.32 10.48
C LYS A 559 -37.69 -19.55 11.10
N SER A 560 -38.62 -20.20 10.38
CA SER A 560 -39.96 -20.52 10.92
C SER A 560 -39.92 -21.44 12.15
N ARG A 561 -38.92 -22.34 12.23
CA ARG A 561 -38.67 -23.19 13.41
C ARG A 561 -38.13 -22.37 14.59
N GLN A 562 -37.22 -21.43 14.33
CA GLN A 562 -36.64 -20.53 15.33
C GLN A 562 -37.67 -19.52 15.87
N GLU A 563 -38.57 -19.03 15.02
CA GLU A 563 -39.67 -18.14 15.40
C GLU A 563 -40.62 -18.87 16.37
N ARG A 564 -41.07 -20.09 16.02
CA ARG A 564 -41.89 -20.93 16.93
C ARG A 564 -41.20 -21.22 18.26
N THR A 565 -39.94 -21.65 18.27
CA THR A 565 -39.25 -21.94 19.53
C THR A 565 -38.96 -20.69 20.35
N ALA A 566 -38.88 -19.50 19.74
CA ALA A 566 -38.82 -18.23 20.46
C ALA A 566 -40.18 -17.86 21.07
N GLU A 567 -41.29 -18.04 20.34
CA GLU A 567 -42.66 -17.85 20.84
C GLU A 567 -42.96 -18.80 22.01
N ASP A 568 -42.63 -20.08 21.88
CA ASP A 568 -42.71 -21.08 22.96
C ASP A 568 -41.93 -20.63 24.20
N ASN A 569 -40.68 -20.20 24.01
CA ASN A 569 -39.84 -19.69 25.10
C ASN A 569 -40.42 -18.44 25.78
N VAL A 570 -41.04 -17.52 25.03
CA VAL A 570 -41.71 -16.34 25.60
C VAL A 570 -42.96 -16.76 26.38
N SER A 571 -43.74 -17.72 25.86
CA SER A 571 -44.93 -18.23 26.55
C SER A 571 -44.57 -18.94 27.85
N LEU A 572 -43.51 -19.74 27.87
CA LEU A 572 -43.01 -20.44 29.05
C LEU A 572 -42.44 -19.47 30.07
N LYS A 573 -41.68 -18.45 29.64
CA LYS A 573 -41.18 -17.40 30.53
C LYS A 573 -42.31 -16.60 31.18
N ARG A 574 -43.40 -16.32 30.46
CA ARG A 574 -44.59 -15.67 31.04
C ARG A 574 -45.23 -16.57 32.11
N LYS A 575 -45.51 -17.84 31.80
CA LYS A 575 -46.07 -18.80 32.76
C LYS A 575 -45.19 -18.98 34.00
N VAL A 576 -43.87 -18.98 33.85
CA VAL A 576 -42.93 -19.03 34.98
C VAL A 576 -43.00 -17.77 35.84
N ALA A 577 -43.15 -16.59 35.24
CA ALA A 577 -43.33 -15.34 35.99
C ALA A 577 -44.69 -15.26 36.71
N GLU A 578 -45.77 -15.72 36.05
CA GLU A 578 -47.12 -15.82 36.63
C GLU A 578 -47.12 -16.75 37.87
N LEU A 579 -46.62 -17.98 37.71
CA LEU A 579 -46.47 -18.95 38.81
C LEU A 579 -45.51 -18.47 39.90
N GLN A 580 -44.50 -17.65 39.57
CA GLN A 580 -43.62 -17.03 40.57
C GLN A 580 -44.35 -15.97 41.41
N ALA A 581 -45.23 -15.16 40.80
CA ALA A 581 -46.03 -14.15 41.51
C ALA A 581 -47.11 -14.79 42.41
N GLU A 582 -47.76 -15.86 41.94
CA GLU A 582 -48.66 -16.69 42.75
C GLU A 582 -47.90 -17.32 43.94
N LEU A 583 -46.68 -17.82 43.72
CA LEU A 583 -45.84 -18.37 44.78
C LEU A 583 -45.27 -17.32 45.75
N THR A 584 -45.17 -16.03 45.39
CA THR A 584 -44.80 -14.97 46.34
C THR A 584 -45.99 -14.52 47.18
N THR A 585 -47.15 -14.29 46.56
CA THR A 585 -48.37 -13.85 47.27
C THR A 585 -48.80 -14.87 48.34
N VAL A 586 -48.88 -16.16 47.99
CA VAL A 586 -49.21 -17.23 48.96
C VAL A 586 -48.18 -17.32 50.10
N ARG A 587 -46.90 -16.99 49.87
CA ARG A 587 -45.89 -16.97 50.94
C ARG A 587 -46.01 -15.74 51.84
N GLU A 588 -46.38 -14.59 51.28
CA GLU A 588 -46.62 -13.36 52.04
C GLU A 588 -47.87 -13.52 52.93
N GLU A 589 -48.93 -14.15 52.43
CA GLU A 589 -50.10 -14.55 53.22
C GLU A 589 -49.74 -15.50 54.38
N VAL A 590 -48.91 -16.54 54.12
CA VAL A 590 -48.43 -17.46 55.17
C VAL A 590 -47.55 -16.76 56.22
N LYS A 591 -46.74 -15.77 55.83
CA LYS A 591 -45.98 -14.94 56.79
C LYS A 591 -46.91 -14.02 57.61
N ALA A 592 -47.93 -13.44 56.98
CA ALA A 592 -48.89 -12.54 57.62
C ALA A 592 -49.82 -13.24 58.62
N GLY A 593 -50.13 -14.54 58.41
CA GLY A 593 -50.97 -15.33 59.30
C GLY A 593 -50.40 -15.60 60.71
N GLY A 594 -49.09 -15.43 60.89
CA GLY A 594 -48.42 -15.55 62.19
C GLY A 594 -48.24 -16.99 62.70
N GLY A 595 -47.78 -17.10 63.96
CA GLY A 595 -47.48 -18.38 64.62
C GLY A 595 -46.32 -19.15 63.99
N ASP A 596 -46.21 -20.44 64.34
CA ASP A 596 -45.12 -21.33 63.92
C ASP A 596 -44.98 -21.43 62.39
N ALA A 597 -46.09 -21.31 61.65
CA ALA A 597 -46.11 -21.35 60.19
C ALA A 597 -45.32 -20.19 59.56
N ALA A 598 -45.44 -18.98 60.11
CA ALA A 598 -44.71 -17.80 59.63
C ALA A 598 -43.19 -17.92 59.92
N ALA A 599 -42.83 -18.41 61.11
CA ALA A 599 -41.42 -18.65 61.47
C ALA A 599 -40.78 -19.73 60.59
N LEU A 600 -41.52 -20.79 60.27
CA LEU A 600 -41.07 -21.89 59.41
C LEU A 600 -40.89 -21.43 57.96
N GLU A 601 -41.75 -20.55 57.43
CA GLU A 601 -41.60 -19.99 56.09
C GLU A 601 -40.45 -18.96 55.99
N ALA A 602 -40.15 -18.22 57.07
CA ALA A 602 -38.94 -17.39 57.15
C ALA A 602 -37.65 -18.25 57.08
N ALA A 603 -37.58 -19.35 57.85
CA ALA A 603 -36.45 -20.29 57.79
C ALA A 603 -36.30 -20.94 56.39
N ARG A 604 -37.41 -21.20 55.70
CA ARG A 604 -37.40 -21.66 54.29
C ARG A 604 -36.92 -20.60 53.32
N GLU A 605 -37.19 -19.33 53.56
CA GLU A 605 -36.69 -18.22 52.74
C GLU A 605 -35.16 -18.09 52.86
N GLU A 606 -34.60 -18.16 54.07
CA GLU A 606 -33.16 -18.22 54.26
C GLU A 606 -32.53 -19.44 53.58
N ALA A 607 -33.14 -20.62 53.72
CA ALA A 607 -32.68 -21.84 53.06
C ALA A 607 -32.68 -21.71 51.52
N ARG A 608 -33.71 -21.10 50.92
CA ARG A 608 -33.74 -20.79 49.48
C ARG A 608 -32.68 -19.77 49.09
N GLY A 609 -32.45 -18.75 49.92
CA GLY A 609 -31.41 -17.73 49.70
C GLY A 609 -30.00 -18.33 49.72
N LEU A 610 -29.74 -19.27 50.64
CA LEU A 610 -28.49 -20.04 50.70
C LEU A 610 -28.34 -21.00 49.52
N GLN A 611 -29.41 -21.71 49.12
CA GLN A 611 -29.40 -22.55 47.92
C GLN A 611 -29.14 -21.75 46.64
N ALA A 612 -29.76 -20.57 46.48
CA ALA A 612 -29.53 -19.69 45.33
C ALA A 612 -28.08 -19.18 45.28
N LYS A 613 -27.49 -18.82 46.43
CA LYS A 613 -26.06 -18.49 46.55
C LYS A 613 -25.17 -19.69 46.18
N ASN A 614 -25.53 -20.90 46.62
CA ASN A 614 -24.75 -22.10 46.32
C ASN A 614 -24.76 -22.41 44.81
N VAL A 615 -25.95 -22.44 44.17
CA VAL A 615 -26.08 -22.63 42.71
C VAL A 615 -25.39 -21.52 41.89
N TYR A 616 -25.32 -20.30 42.42
CA TYR A 616 -24.52 -19.23 41.81
C TYR A 616 -23.01 -19.52 41.90
N LEU A 617 -22.51 -19.93 43.07
CA LEU A 617 -21.10 -20.29 43.28
C LEU A 617 -20.70 -21.53 42.48
N GLU A 618 -21.55 -22.56 42.40
CA GLU A 618 -21.35 -23.73 41.55
C GLU A 618 -21.20 -23.33 40.08
N LYS A 619 -22.09 -22.48 39.56
CA LYS A 619 -21.99 -21.95 38.18
C LYS A 619 -20.74 -21.09 37.97
N SER A 620 -20.33 -20.32 38.98
CA SER A 620 -19.09 -19.52 38.91
C SER A 620 -17.86 -20.44 38.85
N LEU A 621 -17.79 -21.47 39.69
CA LEU A 621 -16.72 -22.48 39.68
C LEU A 621 -16.69 -23.23 38.34
N GLU A 622 -17.85 -23.66 37.86
CA GLU A 622 -18.00 -24.39 36.60
C GLU A 622 -17.63 -23.55 35.37
N ASN A 623 -17.88 -22.24 35.39
CA ASN A 623 -17.36 -21.33 34.37
C ASN A 623 -15.82 -21.22 34.46
N THR A 624 -15.25 -20.97 35.64
CA THR A 624 -13.78 -20.90 35.78
C THR A 624 -13.08 -22.20 35.38
N ARG A 625 -13.69 -23.37 35.62
CA ARG A 625 -13.20 -24.66 35.11
C ARG A 625 -13.15 -24.70 33.59
N LYS A 626 -14.20 -24.22 32.91
CA LYS A 626 -14.23 -24.13 31.44
C LYS A 626 -13.21 -23.14 30.90
N ASP A 627 -12.95 -22.05 31.61
CA ASP A 627 -11.87 -21.11 31.26
C ASP A 627 -10.48 -21.76 31.42
N PHE A 628 -10.28 -22.57 32.46
CA PHE A 628 -9.06 -23.38 32.65
C PHE A 628 -8.92 -24.51 31.61
N GLU A 629 -10.00 -25.17 31.22
CA GLU A 629 -10.01 -26.19 30.16
C GLU A 629 -9.79 -25.58 28.77
N PHE A 630 -10.36 -24.41 28.50
CA PHE A 630 -10.13 -23.64 27.27
C PHE A 630 -8.67 -23.16 27.17
N THR A 631 -8.13 -22.56 28.23
CA THR A 631 -6.72 -22.13 28.23
C THR A 631 -5.75 -23.31 28.15
N ARG A 632 -6.06 -24.45 28.79
CA ARG A 632 -5.28 -25.69 28.66
C ARG A 632 -5.34 -26.27 27.25
N THR A 633 -6.52 -26.32 26.62
CA THR A 633 -6.66 -26.86 25.25
C THR A 633 -6.00 -25.93 24.22
N GLN A 634 -6.12 -24.61 24.37
CA GLN A 634 -5.38 -23.65 23.54
C GLN A 634 -3.86 -23.79 23.70
N TYR A 635 -3.35 -23.97 24.93
CA TYR A 635 -1.92 -24.22 25.15
C TYR A 635 -1.46 -25.54 24.49
N GLN A 636 -2.25 -26.61 24.60
CA GLN A 636 -1.92 -27.90 24.00
C GLN A 636 -2.00 -27.86 22.46
N GLU A 637 -2.99 -27.18 21.88
CA GLU A 637 -3.05 -26.92 20.44
C GLU A 637 -1.86 -26.08 19.95
N ALA A 638 -1.50 -25.01 20.68
CA ALA A 638 -0.36 -24.17 20.34
C ALA A 638 0.97 -24.95 20.41
N SER A 639 1.14 -25.79 21.44
CA SER A 639 2.30 -26.67 21.57
C SER A 639 2.40 -27.70 20.43
N ASN A 640 1.28 -28.28 20.01
CA ASN A 640 1.24 -29.21 18.87
C ASN A 640 1.58 -28.49 17.56
N LYS A 641 0.95 -27.35 17.29
CA LYS A 641 1.23 -26.52 16.09
C LYS A 641 2.68 -26.03 16.05
N ALA A 642 3.26 -25.67 17.20
CA ALA A 642 4.67 -25.31 17.29
C ALA A 642 5.61 -26.48 16.95
N ALA A 643 5.28 -27.70 17.38
CA ALA A 643 6.03 -28.91 17.01
C ALA A 643 5.88 -29.26 15.52
N GLU A 644 4.68 -29.13 14.96
CA GLU A 644 4.41 -29.30 13.52
C GLU A 644 5.19 -28.28 12.69
N PHE A 645 5.19 -27.01 13.06
CA PHE A 645 5.96 -25.97 12.38
C PHE A 645 7.48 -26.17 12.53
N ALA A 646 7.97 -26.61 13.70
CA ALA A 646 9.39 -26.95 13.86
C ALA A 646 9.83 -28.09 12.92
N GLY A 647 8.98 -29.10 12.73
CA GLY A 647 9.20 -30.16 11.74
C GLY A 647 9.19 -29.63 10.30
N GLN A 648 8.24 -28.77 9.94
CA GLN A 648 8.18 -28.14 8.61
C GLN A 648 9.39 -27.23 8.32
N VAL A 649 9.89 -26.49 9.32
CA VAL A 649 11.11 -25.68 9.19
C VAL A 649 12.32 -26.58 8.92
N GLN A 650 12.50 -27.67 9.67
CA GLN A 650 13.59 -28.63 9.40
C GLN A 650 13.48 -29.29 8.01
N GLU A 651 12.26 -29.62 7.56
CA GLU A 651 12.02 -30.18 6.22
C GLU A 651 12.28 -29.15 5.09
N LEU A 652 12.07 -27.86 5.34
CA LEU A 652 12.41 -26.78 4.40
C LEU A 652 13.91 -26.46 4.42
N GLU A 653 14.55 -26.44 5.58
CA GLU A 653 16.01 -26.23 5.72
C GLU A 653 16.81 -27.32 5.01
N THR A 654 16.42 -28.59 5.17
CA THR A 654 17.03 -29.71 4.44
C THR A 654 16.84 -29.60 2.93
N LYS A 655 15.63 -29.29 2.45
CA LYS A 655 15.39 -29.05 1.01
C LYS A 655 16.18 -27.85 0.46
N VAL A 656 16.36 -26.79 1.24
CA VAL A 656 17.20 -25.64 0.86
C VAL A 656 18.68 -26.05 0.81
N ALA A 657 19.17 -26.88 1.74
CA ALA A 657 20.52 -27.43 1.67
C ALA A 657 20.74 -28.31 0.43
N GLU A 658 19.79 -29.20 0.11
CA GLU A 658 19.84 -30.03 -1.10
C GLU A 658 19.82 -29.20 -2.38
N LEU A 659 18.89 -28.24 -2.50
CA LEU A 659 18.76 -27.39 -3.69
C LEU A 659 19.97 -26.45 -3.87
N THR A 660 20.55 -25.93 -2.78
CA THR A 660 21.77 -25.10 -2.86
C THR A 660 23.00 -25.94 -3.21
N GLN A 661 23.09 -27.20 -2.76
CA GLN A 661 24.11 -28.13 -3.24
C GLN A 661 23.94 -28.41 -4.75
N GLN A 662 22.74 -28.79 -5.20
CA GLN A 662 22.45 -29.06 -6.62
C GLN A 662 22.76 -27.86 -7.51
N ALA A 663 22.36 -26.65 -7.10
CA ALA A 663 22.69 -25.41 -7.81
C ALA A 663 24.20 -25.12 -7.81
N GLY A 664 24.92 -25.48 -6.75
CA GLY A 664 26.38 -25.39 -6.68
C GLY A 664 27.11 -26.35 -7.62
N ASP A 665 26.61 -27.58 -7.74
CA ASP A 665 27.16 -28.62 -8.61
C ASP A 665 26.87 -28.35 -10.09
N GLU A 666 25.65 -27.95 -10.46
CA GLU A 666 25.34 -27.51 -11.83
C GLU A 666 26.09 -26.22 -12.22
N LYS A 667 26.30 -25.29 -11.28
CA LYS A 667 27.17 -24.11 -11.50
C LYS A 667 28.64 -24.50 -11.70
N ARG A 668 29.11 -25.64 -11.18
CA ARG A 668 30.43 -26.20 -11.48
C ARG A 668 30.45 -26.82 -12.88
N ARG A 669 29.46 -27.66 -13.19
CA ARG A 669 29.26 -28.33 -14.50
C ARG A 669 29.20 -27.34 -15.67
N LEU A 670 28.47 -26.23 -15.53
CA LEU A 670 28.39 -25.16 -16.53
C LEU A 670 29.73 -24.45 -16.74
N LYS A 671 30.55 -24.28 -15.68
CA LYS A 671 31.91 -23.73 -15.82
C LYS A 671 32.85 -24.70 -16.55
N GLU A 672 32.77 -25.99 -16.25
CA GLU A 672 33.55 -27.03 -16.92
C GLU A 672 33.19 -27.12 -18.42
N GLN A 673 31.91 -27.05 -18.77
CA GLN A 673 31.43 -26.95 -20.15
C GLN A 673 31.89 -25.65 -20.84
N SER A 674 31.78 -24.49 -20.17
CA SER A 674 32.26 -23.22 -20.72
C SER A 674 33.77 -23.19 -20.95
N HIS A 675 34.55 -23.81 -20.06
CA HIS A 675 36.00 -23.88 -20.18
C HIS A 675 36.43 -24.82 -21.31
N THR A 676 35.84 -26.03 -21.39
CA THR A 676 36.11 -26.99 -22.47
C THR A 676 35.70 -26.45 -23.84
N TYR A 677 34.58 -25.74 -23.95
CA TYR A 677 34.20 -25.03 -25.17
C TYR A 677 35.20 -23.92 -25.55
N SER A 678 35.69 -23.14 -24.59
CA SER A 678 36.73 -22.14 -24.85
C SER A 678 38.03 -22.78 -25.34
N LEU A 679 38.47 -23.87 -24.71
CA LEU A 679 39.64 -24.64 -25.16
C LEU A 679 39.46 -25.15 -26.59
N GLN A 680 38.32 -25.74 -26.94
CA GLN A 680 38.02 -26.16 -28.33
C GLN A 680 38.12 -24.99 -29.32
N LYS A 681 37.58 -23.82 -28.97
CA LYS A 681 37.69 -22.61 -29.79
C LYS A 681 39.13 -22.12 -29.95
N HIS A 682 39.96 -22.21 -28.91
CA HIS A 682 41.39 -21.89 -28.98
C HIS A 682 42.15 -22.90 -29.86
N PHE A 683 41.93 -24.21 -29.70
CA PHE A 683 42.55 -25.23 -30.55
C PHE A 683 42.19 -25.08 -32.03
N ALA A 684 40.91 -24.82 -32.34
CA ALA A 684 40.48 -24.54 -33.72
C ALA A 684 41.18 -23.29 -34.30
N LYS A 685 41.38 -22.23 -33.50
CA LYS A 685 42.09 -21.03 -33.95
C LYS A 685 43.59 -21.24 -34.09
N ILE A 686 44.20 -22.10 -33.28
CA ILE A 686 45.61 -22.51 -33.43
C ILE A 686 45.78 -23.24 -34.77
N GLN A 687 44.93 -24.23 -35.07
CA GLN A 687 44.97 -24.96 -36.36
C GLN A 687 44.79 -24.03 -37.57
N GLU A 688 43.87 -23.07 -37.49
CA GLU A 688 43.69 -22.05 -38.54
C GLU A 688 44.96 -21.19 -38.75
N LEU A 689 45.63 -20.80 -37.66
CA LEU A 689 46.87 -20.04 -37.71
C LEU A 689 48.06 -20.87 -38.20
N GLU A 690 48.16 -22.15 -37.84
CA GLU A 690 49.18 -23.08 -38.31
C GLU A 690 49.05 -23.32 -39.83
N LEU A 691 47.84 -23.56 -40.34
CA LEU A 691 47.56 -23.61 -41.78
C LEU A 691 47.88 -22.26 -42.47
N GLY A 692 47.58 -21.15 -41.79
CA GLY A 692 47.94 -19.80 -42.22
C GLY A 692 49.44 -19.53 -42.24
N ILE A 693 50.25 -20.17 -41.40
CA ILE A 693 51.72 -20.08 -41.42
C ILE A 693 52.26 -20.98 -42.55
N HIS A 694 51.83 -22.24 -42.61
CA HIS A 694 52.27 -23.19 -43.61
C HIS A 694 52.03 -22.70 -45.05
N SER A 695 50.85 -22.13 -45.34
CA SER A 695 50.53 -21.53 -46.64
C SER A 695 51.41 -20.30 -46.97
N ARG A 696 51.81 -19.50 -45.98
CA ARG A 696 52.78 -18.40 -46.15
C ARG A 696 54.19 -18.92 -46.39
N GLU A 697 54.63 -19.97 -45.70
CA GLU A 697 55.94 -20.61 -45.93
C GLU A 697 56.06 -21.20 -47.34
N VAL A 698 55.03 -21.90 -47.82
CA VAL A 698 54.98 -22.44 -49.18
C VAL A 698 55.06 -21.31 -50.22
N ARG A 699 54.36 -20.19 -49.98
CA ARG A 699 54.44 -19.00 -50.83
C ARG A 699 55.82 -18.32 -50.78
N LEU A 700 56.46 -18.26 -49.61
CA LEU A 700 57.82 -17.74 -49.46
C LEU A 700 58.84 -18.59 -50.22
N LYS A 701 58.84 -19.91 -50.01
CA LYS A 701 59.74 -20.85 -50.72
C LYS A 701 59.62 -20.70 -52.24
N ARG A 702 58.38 -20.61 -52.76
CA ARG A 702 58.13 -20.34 -54.18
C ARG A 702 58.69 -18.99 -54.65
N LEU A 703 58.44 -17.91 -53.91
CA LEU A 703 58.96 -16.58 -54.26
C LEU A 703 60.49 -16.51 -54.18
N GLU A 704 61.12 -17.24 -53.25
CA GLU A 704 62.57 -17.37 -53.13
C GLU A 704 63.17 -18.17 -54.30
N GLU A 705 62.52 -19.25 -54.73
CA GLU A 705 62.88 -20.00 -55.93
C GLU A 705 62.76 -19.16 -57.21
N GLU A 706 61.66 -18.42 -57.38
CA GLU A 706 61.47 -17.45 -58.47
C GLU A 706 62.56 -16.36 -58.43
N ASN A 707 62.91 -15.83 -57.24
CA ASN A 707 64.03 -14.89 -57.06
C ASN A 707 65.39 -15.51 -57.43
N ARG A 708 65.60 -16.80 -57.09
CA ARG A 708 66.81 -17.57 -57.38
C ARG A 708 66.94 -17.91 -58.87
N GLN A 709 65.83 -18.06 -59.58
CA GLN A 709 65.79 -18.17 -61.05
C GLN A 709 66.07 -16.82 -61.72
N LEU A 710 65.52 -15.72 -61.21
CA LEU A 710 65.82 -14.36 -61.70
C LEU A 710 67.31 -13.99 -61.50
N LYS A 711 67.90 -14.36 -60.35
CA LYS A 711 69.34 -14.22 -60.06
C LYS A 711 70.25 -15.17 -60.86
N ARG A 712 69.68 -16.15 -61.58
CA ARG A 712 70.41 -17.02 -62.54
C ARG A 712 70.27 -16.55 -63.99
N THR A 713 69.18 -15.84 -64.32
CA THR A 713 68.88 -15.37 -65.68
C THR A 713 69.34 -13.93 -65.95
N ARG A 714 69.54 -13.11 -64.91
CA ARG A 714 70.26 -11.83 -65.01
C ARG A 714 71.70 -11.96 -64.51
N GLY A 715 72.66 -11.62 -65.37
CA GLY A 715 74.10 -11.62 -65.04
C GLY A 715 74.51 -10.54 -64.02
N VAL A 716 75.72 -10.69 -63.48
CA VAL A 716 76.23 -9.95 -62.30
C VAL A 716 76.84 -8.57 -62.65
N GLN A 717 76.47 -7.53 -61.90
CA GLN A 717 77.18 -6.23 -61.69
C GLN A 717 76.55 -5.48 -60.49
N THR A 718 77.20 -4.65 -59.67
CA THR A 718 78.65 -4.48 -59.35
C THR A 718 78.86 -4.19 -57.85
N ARG A 719 79.02 -2.93 -57.40
CA ARG A 719 79.38 -2.55 -56.00
C ARG A 719 79.09 -1.06 -55.67
N GLY A 720 78.98 -0.75 -54.38
CA GLY A 720 79.12 0.59 -53.77
C GLY A 720 77.90 1.01 -52.91
N SER A 721 78.01 1.80 -51.84
CA SER A 721 79.13 2.13 -50.93
C SER A 721 78.59 2.93 -49.72
N SER A 722 79.13 2.71 -48.51
CA SER A 722 79.19 3.64 -47.35
C SER A 722 77.99 4.53 -46.96
N VAL A 723 77.39 4.29 -45.77
CA VAL A 723 77.15 5.33 -44.73
C VAL A 723 77.22 4.70 -43.32
N GLN A 724 78.00 5.33 -42.43
CA GLN A 724 77.87 5.44 -40.96
C GLN A 724 78.08 6.95 -40.64
N PRO A 725 77.83 7.51 -39.43
CA PRO A 725 77.76 6.95 -38.06
C PRO A 725 76.48 7.49 -37.34
N PRO A 726 76.45 7.93 -36.06
CA PRO A 726 77.16 7.57 -34.81
C PRO A 726 76.17 6.92 -33.78
N GLY A 727 76.48 6.59 -32.52
CA GLY A 727 77.67 6.71 -31.67
C GLY A 727 77.22 7.07 -30.23
N SER A 728 77.50 6.20 -29.25
CA SER A 728 76.95 6.27 -27.89
C SER A 728 77.84 7.03 -26.90
N PRO A 729 77.30 7.90 -26.03
CA PRO A 729 78.02 8.42 -24.86
C PRO A 729 78.16 7.37 -23.74
N ASN A 730 79.26 7.47 -22.97
CA ASN A 730 79.58 6.56 -21.87
C ASN A 730 78.99 6.99 -20.51
N LEU A 731 79.04 6.06 -19.56
CA LEU A 731 79.02 6.35 -18.12
C LEU A 731 80.27 7.15 -17.72
N ASP A 732 80.13 8.01 -16.71
CA ASP A 732 81.20 8.28 -15.74
C ASP A 732 80.60 8.34 -14.33
N GLY A 733 81.40 7.97 -13.32
CA GLY A 733 81.00 7.90 -11.90
C GLY A 733 81.58 9.06 -11.07
N PRO A 734 81.94 8.86 -9.77
CA PRO A 734 81.73 7.68 -8.92
C PRO A 734 81.26 8.02 -7.48
N GLY A 735 81.07 7.00 -6.61
CA GLY A 735 81.27 7.18 -5.15
C GLY A 735 80.38 6.36 -4.19
N ARG A 736 81.03 5.47 -3.39
CA ARG A 736 80.58 4.81 -2.13
C ARG A 736 79.15 4.18 -2.10
N GLY A 737 78.96 2.88 -1.82
CA GLY A 737 79.88 1.74 -1.71
C GLY A 737 79.52 0.75 -0.59
N THR A 738 79.69 -0.57 -0.85
CA THR A 738 79.82 -1.70 0.12
C THR A 738 78.67 -1.94 1.13
N ARG A 739 78.16 -3.16 1.39
CA ARG A 739 78.83 -4.49 1.38
C ARG A 739 77.81 -5.67 1.38
N SER A 740 78.08 -6.68 0.56
CA SER A 740 77.91 -8.14 0.78
C SER A 740 76.75 -8.75 1.63
N ARG A 741 76.01 -9.68 0.99
CA ARG A 741 75.35 -10.90 1.53
C ARG A 741 74.14 -10.73 2.49
N GLN A 742 72.92 -10.98 1.97
CA GLN A 742 72.12 -12.20 2.27
C GLN A 742 70.83 -12.25 1.41
N ALA A 743 69.90 -13.17 1.71
CA ALA A 743 68.84 -13.66 0.82
C ALA A 743 67.60 -12.74 0.66
N SER A 744 66.78 -13.08 -0.34
CA SER A 744 65.38 -12.67 -0.57
C SER A 744 64.45 -12.97 0.63
N PRO A 745 63.18 -12.50 0.70
CA PRO A 745 62.41 -11.82 -0.36
C PRO A 745 61.56 -10.59 0.05
N ALA A 746 61.07 -9.85 -0.94
CA ALA A 746 59.79 -9.11 -0.90
C ALA A 746 59.31 -8.83 -2.33
N ALA A 747 57.99 -8.76 -2.56
CA ALA A 747 57.40 -8.44 -3.87
C ALA A 747 55.99 -7.81 -3.72
N GLY A 748 55.60 -6.97 -4.68
CA GLY A 748 54.26 -6.39 -4.79
C GLY A 748 54.27 -4.86 -4.97
N LEU A 749 53.25 -4.24 -5.57
CA LEU A 749 52.08 -4.80 -6.27
C LEU A 749 51.65 -3.89 -7.42
N PHE A 750 51.36 -4.50 -8.58
CA PHE A 750 50.17 -4.23 -9.39
C PHE A 750 49.76 -5.55 -10.07
N SER A 751 48.51 -5.95 -9.91
CA SER A 751 47.90 -7.06 -10.67
C SER A 751 46.37 -6.94 -10.60
N ASN A 752 45.68 -7.39 -11.64
CA ASN A 752 44.22 -7.29 -11.78
C ASN A 752 43.70 -8.48 -12.61
N THR A 753 43.10 -9.48 -11.95
CA THR A 753 42.56 -10.68 -12.64
C THR A 753 41.37 -11.27 -11.88
N HIS A 754 40.41 -11.84 -12.62
CA HIS A 754 39.15 -12.37 -12.10
C HIS A 754 39.19 -13.85 -11.67
N HIS A 755 38.31 -14.18 -10.70
CA HIS A 755 37.63 -15.48 -10.49
C HIS A 755 38.43 -16.77 -10.15
N ALA A 756 38.33 -17.22 -8.88
CA ALA A 756 37.36 -18.25 -8.41
C ALA A 756 37.89 -19.30 -7.40
N ALA A 757 37.11 -19.47 -6.31
CA ALA A 757 36.79 -20.71 -5.59
C ALA A 757 37.89 -21.68 -5.07
N GLY A 758 37.96 -21.80 -3.73
CA GLY A 758 37.38 -22.99 -3.08
C GLY A 758 38.27 -23.90 -2.22
N SER A 759 37.98 -23.93 -0.90
CA SER A 759 38.32 -25.01 0.06
C SER A 759 39.82 -25.14 0.44
N ASN A 760 40.24 -25.75 1.57
CA ASN A 760 39.59 -26.80 2.37
C ASN A 760 40.24 -26.96 3.78
N ARG A 761 39.50 -27.46 4.80
CA ARG A 761 39.95 -27.95 6.14
C ARG A 761 40.66 -26.91 7.04
N GLY A 762 40.69 -26.98 8.37
CA GLY A 762 40.33 -27.98 9.40
C GLY A 762 41.30 -27.78 10.60
N SER A 763 41.12 -28.29 11.82
CA SER A 763 40.12 -29.20 12.40
C SER A 763 40.23 -29.23 13.96
N LEU A 764 39.27 -29.90 14.63
CA LEU A 764 39.35 -30.52 15.98
C LEU A 764 39.43 -29.67 17.28
N LEU A 765 38.37 -29.85 18.11
CA LEU A 765 38.36 -29.99 19.58
C LEU A 765 38.57 -28.74 20.47
N ARG A 766 38.06 -28.67 21.72
CA ARG A 766 37.59 -29.75 22.64
C ARG A 766 36.40 -29.30 23.53
N HIS A 767 35.90 -30.20 24.39
CA HIS A 767 34.96 -29.94 25.51
C HIS A 767 35.46 -28.81 26.46
N GLN A 768 34.68 -28.22 27.39
CA GLN A 768 33.63 -28.81 28.24
C GLN A 768 32.76 -27.71 28.94
N GLU A 769 31.58 -28.08 29.47
CA GLU A 769 30.71 -27.42 30.49
C GLU A 769 30.82 -25.88 30.71
N ARG A 770 29.72 -25.12 30.67
CA ARG A 770 28.39 -25.38 31.26
C ARG A 770 27.22 -24.90 30.39
#